data_AF-A0A3D4NWZ4-F1
#
_entry.id   AF-A0A3D4NWZ4-F1
#
_cell.length_a   1.000
_cell.length_b   1.000
_cell.length_c   1.000
_cell.angle_alpha   90.00
_cell.angle_beta   90.00
_cell.angle_gamma   90.00
#
_symmetry.space_group_name_H-M   'P 1'
#
loop_
_entity.id
_entity.type
_entity.pdbx_description
1 polymer ?
#
loop_
_entity_poly.entity_id
_entity_poly.type
_entity_poly.pdbx_seq_one_letter_code
_entity_poly.pdbx_strand_id
1 'polypeptide(L)'
;MHRPQPRIAILDALLEAANLGLAEGGRDRASAVFEKLYAIPAPDNIRRAAYRGLMASADQGRALELIKTGILSDDVPIRTAALEMAREVEGPEAAQVLHGALEKVEPPIQVALIEALRQRGHTAAATVLTAMAKSPEAEVRVAALGALGDLGDDKAAAVLLEAAGSADEAEKRAARQALLVLRHGDITRALISYLKSGQPAAQAEAARALAGRGDGEAVADLMVVINKGSDPARKAAFLTLGQLADAAQIASLVRLVVEAGDETTRTQARDALRTALHRLHGWGIHIDAEPIVAGLAAGNSQTCAALLQAAAALSDARVRDVLRSSLKDADKSLRDAAVLALCETGDPELLPDLLGLANEAADPGLRIQAVRGYIRLATERGSAELADAQRIEALRKILPTTTRPEEKWLMLSGLAKLPDPVALELALMMLKDASTRAEAAQAVIEIAAGLKASRPGPARDGLRKILAVALEPSQRESAEKVLAEVNALAGLPPTPAFSRYKLDGAFRSEGVAVADFDRDGRLDIATGNILYLGPDWRPQSMLGSPKEYNPEGYSEEFLCFAEELDGDGWMDLVVVGFPGAKTRWLRNPGHPGEPWREYTAVEKTGNESPDWTDVDNDGHKELLFVSEEGTALARPGVDPTKLWSIHVIAGTRDPRPGHGLGTGDINGDGRDDIVCPEGFWEAPAAPASGPWVFHKVKLGFEAPAQMVVLDVDADGDADVVSSGAHRYGLWWYEQTREGWRPHEIDKAISQLHALHVADINNDGLPDFVTGKRFWAHREGDDGIEDPAVVCWFELSQEGGRPSWIRHDIDSDSGVGLHFQIADLDGDGLLDIVTSNKKGVNVFLQKKAAGR
;
A
#
# COMPACT_ATOMS: atom_id res chain seq x y z
N MET A 1 -58.55 -23.69 -17.86
CA MET A 1 -57.57 -22.61 -17.64
C MET A 1 -58.31 -21.30 -17.40
N HIS A 2 -57.82 -20.51 -16.42
CA HIS A 2 -58.18 -19.13 -16.07
C HIS A 2 -59.55 -18.84 -15.39
N ARG A 3 -59.56 -18.78 -14.04
CA ARG A 3 -59.56 -17.53 -13.24
C ARG A 3 -59.90 -17.79 -11.74
N PRO A 4 -58.91 -18.01 -10.84
CA PRO A 4 -59.10 -17.87 -9.40
C PRO A 4 -59.10 -16.39 -8.92
N GLN A 5 -58.69 -15.45 -9.78
CA GLN A 5 -58.36 -14.06 -9.41
C GLN A 5 -59.50 -13.19 -8.83
N PRO A 6 -60.77 -13.24 -9.27
CA PRO A 6 -61.79 -12.32 -8.77
C PRO A 6 -62.12 -12.52 -7.28
N ARG A 7 -62.11 -13.78 -6.82
CA ARG A 7 -62.44 -14.11 -5.43
C ARG A 7 -61.33 -13.67 -4.47
N ILE A 8 -60.07 -13.78 -4.88
CA ILE A 8 -58.93 -13.34 -4.07
C ILE A 8 -58.92 -11.81 -3.97
N ALA A 9 -59.14 -11.09 -5.08
CA ALA A 9 -59.20 -9.62 -5.07
C ALA A 9 -60.31 -9.06 -4.17
N ILE A 10 -61.46 -9.74 -4.08
CA ILE A 10 -62.54 -9.35 -3.16
C ILE A 10 -62.11 -9.56 -1.70
N LEU A 11 -61.43 -10.67 -1.40
CA LEU A 11 -60.95 -10.96 -0.04
C LEU A 11 -59.85 -9.97 0.39
N ASP A 12 -58.93 -9.62 -0.51
CA ASP A 12 -57.91 -8.60 -0.26
C ASP A 12 -58.54 -7.22 -0.03
N ALA A 13 -59.51 -6.82 -0.87
CA ALA A 13 -60.21 -5.54 -0.70
C ALA A 13 -61.00 -5.46 0.61
N LEU A 14 -61.62 -6.58 1.05
CA LEU A 14 -62.30 -6.65 2.34
C LEU A 14 -61.33 -6.57 3.52
N LEU A 15 -60.16 -7.20 3.40
CA LEU A 15 -59.10 -7.14 4.41
C LEU A 15 -58.54 -5.73 4.52
N GLU A 16 -58.27 -5.07 3.40
CA GLU A 16 -57.79 -3.68 3.35
C GLU A 16 -58.83 -2.70 3.93
N ALA A 17 -60.10 -2.85 3.57
CA ALA A 17 -61.19 -2.06 4.14
C ALA A 17 -61.33 -2.25 5.66
N ALA A 18 -61.16 -3.48 6.17
CA ALA A 18 -61.20 -3.75 7.60
C ALA A 18 -60.00 -3.12 8.33
N ASN A 19 -58.80 -3.18 7.76
CA ASN A 19 -57.60 -2.53 8.31
C ASN A 19 -57.73 -1.00 8.35
N LEU A 20 -58.24 -0.39 7.27
CA LEU A 20 -58.53 1.05 7.22
C LEU A 20 -59.56 1.45 8.28
N GLY A 21 -60.67 0.71 8.38
CA GLY A 21 -61.69 0.95 9.39
C GLY A 21 -61.16 0.82 10.82
N LEU A 22 -60.22 -0.10 11.08
CA LEU A 22 -59.55 -0.22 12.36
C LEU A 22 -58.66 1.01 12.66
N ALA A 23 -57.91 1.50 11.67
CA ALA A 23 -57.07 2.69 11.80
C ALA A 23 -57.90 3.97 12.05
N GLU A 24 -59.11 4.04 11.50
CA GLU A 24 -60.07 5.14 11.71
C GLU A 24 -60.85 5.02 13.03
N GLY A 25 -60.58 3.99 13.86
CA GLY A 25 -61.22 3.79 15.17
C GLY A 25 -62.52 2.99 15.16
N GLY A 26 -62.95 2.46 14.01
CA GLY A 26 -64.16 1.65 13.82
C GLY A 26 -64.01 0.19 14.24
N ARG A 27 -63.63 -0.07 15.51
CA ARG A 27 -63.26 -1.40 16.03
C ARG A 27 -64.33 -2.48 15.81
N ASP A 28 -65.58 -2.24 16.19
CA ASP A 28 -66.65 -3.26 16.10
C ASP A 28 -66.94 -3.70 14.66
N ARG A 29 -66.93 -2.73 13.73
CA ARG A 29 -67.17 -3.01 12.31
C ARG A 29 -66.01 -3.75 11.68
N ALA A 30 -64.78 -3.34 11.99
CA ALA A 30 -63.56 -4.03 11.53
C ALA A 30 -63.51 -5.46 12.07
N SER A 31 -63.76 -5.65 13.38
CA SER A 31 -63.80 -6.96 14.04
C SER A 31 -64.78 -7.93 13.37
N ALA A 32 -66.00 -7.49 13.07
CA ALA A 32 -67.00 -8.31 12.39
C ALA A 32 -66.58 -8.74 10.96
N VAL A 33 -65.80 -7.91 10.26
CA VAL A 33 -65.27 -8.24 8.94
C VAL A 33 -64.12 -9.23 9.06
N PHE A 34 -63.17 -9.00 9.98
CA PHE A 34 -62.09 -9.93 10.27
C PHE A 34 -62.62 -11.31 10.70
N GLU A 35 -63.66 -11.34 11.52
CA GLU A 35 -64.29 -12.59 11.99
C GLU A 35 -64.83 -13.44 10.83
N LYS A 36 -65.54 -12.78 9.90
CA LYS A 36 -66.04 -13.43 8.68
C LYS A 36 -64.91 -13.88 7.77
N LEU A 37 -63.85 -13.09 7.62
CA LEU A 37 -62.73 -13.38 6.73
C LEU A 37 -61.89 -14.57 7.21
N TYR A 38 -61.69 -14.76 8.52
CA TYR A 38 -60.94 -15.92 9.00
C TYR A 38 -61.78 -17.22 8.99
N ALA A 39 -63.12 -17.11 9.11
CA ALA A 39 -64.05 -18.24 9.18
C ALA A 39 -64.39 -18.89 7.83
N ILE A 40 -64.05 -18.24 6.71
CA ILE A 40 -64.30 -18.76 5.35
C ILE A 40 -63.06 -19.45 4.77
N PRO A 41 -63.22 -20.38 3.81
CA PRO A 41 -62.10 -20.92 3.04
C PRO A 41 -61.44 -19.80 2.21
N ALA A 42 -60.27 -19.36 2.65
CA ALA A 42 -59.46 -18.29 2.04
C ALA A 42 -57.97 -18.68 2.06
N PRO A 43 -57.13 -18.07 1.19
CA PRO A 43 -55.68 -18.25 1.23
C PRO A 43 -55.08 -17.97 2.61
N ASP A 44 -54.03 -18.72 2.97
CA ASP A 44 -53.39 -18.69 4.29
C ASP A 44 -52.94 -17.28 4.72
N ASN A 45 -52.43 -16.47 3.79
CA ASN A 45 -52.02 -15.10 4.05
C ASN A 45 -53.20 -14.21 4.49
N ILE A 46 -54.38 -14.38 3.86
CA ILE A 46 -55.59 -13.63 4.19
C ILE A 46 -56.13 -14.08 5.54
N ARG A 47 -56.17 -15.39 5.79
CA ARG A 47 -56.64 -15.95 7.06
C ARG A 47 -55.77 -15.50 8.24
N ARG A 48 -54.44 -15.53 8.07
CA ARG A 48 -53.47 -15.02 9.05
C ARG A 48 -53.71 -13.54 9.33
N ALA A 49 -53.80 -12.71 8.28
CA ALA A 49 -54.02 -11.27 8.44
C ALA A 49 -55.37 -10.93 9.06
N ALA A 50 -56.43 -11.67 8.70
CA ALA A 50 -57.76 -11.51 9.28
C ALA A 50 -57.78 -11.88 10.76
N TYR A 51 -57.17 -13.01 11.16
CA TYR A 51 -57.10 -13.39 12.56
C TYR A 51 -56.27 -12.40 13.40
N ARG A 52 -55.19 -11.86 12.83
CA ARG A 52 -54.41 -10.78 13.43
C ARG A 52 -55.23 -9.51 13.63
N GLY A 53 -55.95 -9.07 12.58
CA GLY A 53 -56.85 -7.91 12.65
C GLY A 53 -57.96 -8.09 13.69
N LEU A 54 -58.51 -9.31 13.82
CA LEU A 54 -59.50 -9.65 14.84
C LEU A 54 -58.94 -9.41 16.25
N MET A 55 -57.75 -9.93 16.55
CA MET A 55 -57.09 -9.72 17.85
C MET A 55 -56.81 -8.24 18.12
N ALA A 56 -56.36 -7.49 17.12
CA ALA A 56 -56.06 -6.06 17.25
C ALA A 56 -57.31 -5.18 17.43
N SER A 57 -58.46 -5.64 16.92
CA SER A 57 -59.74 -4.92 17.03
C SER A 57 -60.53 -5.22 18.31
N ALA A 58 -60.18 -6.29 19.02
CA ALA A 58 -60.87 -6.74 20.23
C ALA A 58 -60.49 -5.91 21.47
N ASP A 59 -61.33 -5.95 22.51
CA ASP A 59 -60.93 -5.49 23.85
C ASP A 59 -59.84 -6.41 24.43
N GLN A 60 -59.12 -5.92 25.45
CA GLN A 60 -57.96 -6.62 26.01
C GLN A 60 -58.29 -8.05 26.48
N GLY A 61 -59.46 -8.27 27.11
CA GLY A 61 -59.83 -9.59 27.62
C GLY A 61 -60.07 -10.57 26.47
N ARG A 62 -60.83 -10.13 25.46
CA ARG A 62 -61.11 -10.95 24.27
C ARG A 62 -59.87 -11.17 23.41
N ALA A 63 -59.00 -10.18 23.26
CA ALA A 63 -57.74 -10.31 22.54
C ALA A 63 -56.83 -11.38 23.16
N LEU A 64 -56.70 -11.38 24.49
CA LEU A 64 -55.92 -12.39 25.21
C LEU A 64 -56.52 -13.80 25.10
N GLU A 65 -57.85 -13.93 25.12
CA GLU A 65 -58.52 -15.20 24.87
C GLU A 65 -58.25 -15.71 23.44
N LEU A 66 -58.36 -14.82 22.45
CA LEU A 66 -58.07 -15.16 21.05
C LEU A 66 -56.61 -15.59 20.88
N ILE A 67 -55.64 -14.86 21.43
CA ILE A 67 -54.22 -15.24 21.41
C ILE A 67 -54.01 -16.63 22.02
N LYS A 68 -54.59 -16.88 23.19
CA LYS A 68 -54.52 -18.19 23.86
C LYS A 68 -55.07 -19.31 22.97
N THR A 69 -56.26 -19.11 22.41
CA THR A 69 -56.90 -20.12 21.55
C THR A 69 -56.14 -20.34 20.24
N GLY A 70 -55.60 -19.27 19.66
CA GLY A 70 -54.83 -19.34 18.42
C GLY A 70 -53.48 -20.03 18.60
N ILE A 71 -52.77 -19.79 19.71
CA ILE A 71 -51.52 -20.49 20.05
C ILE A 71 -51.75 -22.00 20.15
N LEU A 72 -52.88 -22.42 20.75
CA LEU A 72 -53.26 -23.83 20.93
C LEU A 72 -53.94 -24.44 19.70
N SER A 73 -54.09 -23.69 18.60
CA SER A 73 -54.78 -24.16 17.40
C SER A 73 -53.86 -24.99 16.50
N ASP A 74 -54.39 -26.09 15.97
CA ASP A 74 -53.72 -26.87 14.91
C ASP A 74 -53.68 -26.12 13.56
N ASP A 75 -54.50 -25.08 13.40
CA ASP A 75 -54.58 -24.27 12.18
C ASP A 75 -53.36 -23.34 12.04
N VAL A 76 -52.50 -23.63 11.05
CA VAL A 76 -51.21 -22.95 10.85
C VAL A 76 -51.37 -21.42 10.70
N PRO A 77 -52.20 -20.88 9.78
CA PRO A 77 -52.42 -19.43 9.68
C PRO A 77 -52.85 -18.75 10.98
N ILE A 78 -53.78 -19.36 11.72
CA ILE A 78 -54.28 -18.84 13.00
C ILE A 78 -53.16 -18.85 14.04
N ARG A 79 -52.44 -19.96 14.14
CA ARG A 79 -51.33 -20.11 15.08
C ARG A 79 -50.20 -19.13 14.81
N THR A 80 -49.81 -18.94 13.54
CA THR A 80 -48.80 -17.94 13.16
C THR A 80 -49.24 -16.53 13.54
N ALA A 81 -50.49 -16.15 13.26
CA ALA A 81 -51.02 -14.84 13.67
C ALA A 81 -50.99 -14.66 15.19
N ALA A 82 -51.33 -15.70 15.97
CA ALA A 82 -51.33 -15.65 17.41
C ALA A 82 -49.91 -15.54 18.00
N LEU A 83 -48.92 -16.23 17.42
CA LEU A 83 -47.51 -16.12 17.81
C LEU A 83 -46.91 -14.75 17.45
N GLU A 84 -47.29 -14.16 16.32
CA GLU A 84 -46.93 -12.78 15.98
C GLU A 84 -47.50 -11.82 17.03
N MET A 85 -48.78 -11.96 17.37
CA MET A 85 -49.42 -11.11 18.39
C MET A 85 -48.84 -11.33 19.79
N ALA A 86 -48.43 -12.54 20.13
CA ALA A 86 -47.79 -12.84 21.43
C ALA A 86 -46.54 -11.98 21.69
N ARG A 87 -45.86 -11.53 20.63
CA ARG A 87 -44.69 -10.64 20.72
C ARG A 87 -45.10 -9.19 20.98
N GLU A 88 -46.32 -8.80 20.59
CA GLU A 88 -46.82 -7.42 20.64
C GLU A 88 -47.64 -7.10 21.89
N VAL A 89 -48.29 -8.09 22.53
CA VAL A 89 -49.21 -7.85 23.66
C VAL A 89 -48.57 -7.60 25.02
N GLU A 90 -48.82 -6.42 25.60
CA GLU A 90 -48.25 -6.02 26.90
C GLU A 90 -49.13 -6.31 28.11
N GLY A 91 -48.48 -6.35 29.28
CA GLY A 91 -49.15 -6.51 30.58
C GLY A 91 -48.96 -7.88 31.26
N PRO A 92 -49.20 -7.95 32.57
CA PRO A 92 -49.05 -9.17 33.37
C PRO A 92 -50.04 -10.28 32.98
N GLU A 93 -51.25 -9.94 32.55
CA GLU A 93 -52.26 -10.89 32.08
C GLU A 93 -51.82 -11.59 30.80
N ALA A 94 -51.17 -10.86 29.88
CA ALA A 94 -50.60 -11.42 28.67
C ALA A 94 -49.49 -12.42 29.01
N ALA A 95 -48.59 -12.07 29.94
CA ALA A 95 -47.54 -12.96 30.42
C ALA A 95 -48.12 -14.27 30.99
N GLN A 96 -49.20 -14.19 31.78
CA GLN A 96 -49.85 -15.37 32.35
C GLN A 96 -50.48 -16.27 31.27
N VAL A 97 -51.05 -15.68 30.22
CA VAL A 97 -51.59 -16.43 29.08
C VAL A 97 -50.49 -17.17 28.33
N LEU A 98 -49.39 -16.49 28.00
CA LEU A 98 -48.26 -17.10 27.29
C LEU A 98 -47.60 -18.19 28.15
N HIS A 99 -47.43 -17.95 29.45
CA HIS A 99 -46.94 -18.93 30.41
C HIS A 99 -47.81 -20.20 30.39
N GLY A 100 -49.13 -20.06 30.53
CA GLY A 100 -50.04 -21.20 30.55
C GLY A 100 -50.15 -21.96 29.22
N ALA A 101 -49.65 -21.38 28.12
CA ALA A 101 -49.60 -22.02 26.81
C ALA A 101 -48.30 -22.82 26.59
N LEU A 102 -47.17 -22.42 27.18
CA LEU A 102 -45.86 -23.07 26.99
C LEU A 102 -45.90 -24.59 27.22
N GLU A 103 -46.57 -25.06 28.27
CA GLU A 103 -46.62 -26.49 28.62
C GLU A 103 -47.54 -27.32 27.71
N LYS A 104 -48.37 -26.66 26.88
CA LYS A 104 -49.44 -27.29 26.09
C LYS A 104 -49.15 -27.37 24.60
N VAL A 105 -47.99 -26.87 24.18
CA VAL A 105 -47.61 -26.75 22.78
C VAL A 105 -46.35 -27.55 22.48
N GLU A 106 -46.19 -27.93 21.21
CA GLU A 106 -45.01 -28.67 20.72
C GLU A 106 -43.73 -27.82 20.71
N PRO A 107 -42.54 -28.45 20.69
CA PRO A 107 -41.25 -27.79 20.90
C PRO A 107 -40.95 -26.56 20.01
N PRO A 108 -41.27 -26.55 18.70
CA PRO A 108 -41.07 -25.37 17.86
C PRO A 108 -41.90 -24.16 18.32
N ILE A 109 -43.12 -24.40 18.82
CA ILE A 109 -43.99 -23.34 19.36
C ILE A 109 -43.46 -22.89 20.72
N GLN A 110 -42.96 -23.81 21.55
CA GLN A 110 -42.32 -23.47 22.83
C GLN A 110 -41.17 -22.47 22.62
N VAL A 111 -40.29 -22.72 21.64
CA VAL A 111 -39.19 -21.80 21.30
C VAL A 111 -39.71 -20.42 20.91
N ALA A 112 -40.74 -20.35 20.05
CA ALA A 112 -41.33 -19.08 19.63
C ALA A 112 -41.95 -18.29 20.80
N LEU A 113 -42.60 -18.98 21.74
CA LEU A 113 -43.19 -18.36 22.94
C LEU A 113 -42.12 -17.92 23.94
N ILE A 114 -41.04 -18.69 24.12
CA ILE A 114 -39.89 -18.29 24.95
C ILE A 114 -39.29 -16.99 24.43
N GLU A 115 -39.09 -16.88 23.10
CA GLU A 115 -38.56 -15.67 22.48
C GLU A 115 -39.53 -14.49 22.60
N ALA A 116 -40.85 -14.72 22.52
CA ALA A 116 -41.85 -13.70 22.77
C ALA A 116 -41.79 -13.20 24.23
N LEU A 117 -41.67 -14.09 25.22
CA LEU A 117 -41.53 -13.69 26.62
C LEU A 117 -40.25 -12.88 26.87
N ARG A 118 -39.15 -13.31 26.23
CA ARG A 118 -37.84 -12.67 26.29
C ARG A 118 -37.85 -11.23 25.75
N GLN A 119 -38.34 -11.03 24.52
CA GLN A 119 -38.42 -9.70 23.89
C GLN A 119 -39.22 -8.69 24.71
N ARG A 120 -40.12 -9.19 25.53
CA ARG A 120 -41.04 -8.39 26.33
C ARG A 120 -40.57 -8.10 27.74
N GLY A 121 -39.47 -8.70 28.19
CA GLY A 121 -38.94 -8.46 29.54
C GLY A 121 -39.80 -9.06 30.66
N HIS A 122 -40.56 -10.13 30.39
CA HIS A 122 -41.47 -10.73 31.37
C HIS A 122 -40.73 -11.59 32.42
N THR A 123 -40.12 -10.96 33.43
CA THR A 123 -39.29 -11.62 34.47
C THR A 123 -40.03 -12.71 35.27
N ALA A 124 -41.35 -12.63 35.39
CA ALA A 124 -42.16 -13.68 36.01
C ALA A 124 -42.04 -15.06 35.29
N ALA A 125 -41.58 -15.08 34.04
CA ALA A 125 -41.32 -16.31 33.30
C ALA A 125 -40.04 -17.03 33.76
N ALA A 126 -39.16 -16.41 34.56
CA ALA A 126 -37.89 -17.00 34.98
C ALA A 126 -38.03 -18.39 35.61
N THR A 127 -39.06 -18.61 36.43
CA THR A 127 -39.31 -19.90 37.08
C THR A 127 -39.66 -21.00 36.08
N VAL A 128 -40.57 -20.72 35.13
CA VAL A 128 -40.93 -21.71 34.10
C VAL A 128 -39.78 -21.96 33.14
N LEU A 129 -39.03 -20.92 32.76
CA LEU A 129 -37.85 -21.04 31.90
C LEU A 129 -36.74 -21.87 32.58
N THR A 130 -36.58 -21.77 33.89
CA THR A 130 -35.65 -22.62 34.66
C THR A 130 -36.04 -24.10 34.59
N ALA A 131 -37.33 -24.42 34.57
CA ALA A 131 -37.81 -25.78 34.35
C ALA A 131 -37.59 -26.22 32.89
N MET A 132 -37.89 -25.35 31.91
CA MET A 132 -37.73 -25.63 30.48
C MET A 132 -36.27 -25.78 30.04
N ALA A 133 -35.32 -25.17 30.76
CA ALA A 133 -33.89 -25.40 30.58
C ALA A 133 -33.48 -26.88 30.80
N LYS A 134 -34.37 -27.70 31.37
CA LYS A 134 -34.21 -29.16 31.56
C LYS A 134 -35.10 -30.00 30.64
N SER A 135 -35.69 -29.41 29.60
CA SER A 135 -36.52 -30.10 28.61
C SER A 135 -35.77 -31.26 27.95
N PRO A 136 -36.42 -32.38 27.57
CA PRO A 136 -35.80 -33.41 26.74
C PRO A 136 -35.37 -32.87 25.37
N GLU A 137 -36.00 -31.81 24.89
CA GLU A 137 -35.77 -31.21 23.56
C GLU A 137 -34.66 -30.17 23.59
N ALA A 138 -33.61 -30.38 22.78
CA ALA A 138 -32.41 -29.54 22.79
C ALA A 138 -32.68 -28.08 22.42
N GLU A 139 -33.53 -27.84 21.41
CA GLU A 139 -33.90 -26.49 20.97
C GLU A 139 -34.61 -25.69 22.07
N VAL A 140 -35.45 -26.36 22.87
CA VAL A 140 -36.17 -25.76 24.00
C VAL A 140 -35.23 -25.43 25.14
N ARG A 141 -34.28 -26.33 25.46
CA ARG A 141 -33.26 -26.06 26.48
C ARG A 141 -32.43 -24.83 26.14
N VAL A 142 -31.90 -24.76 24.92
CA VAL A 142 -31.06 -23.64 24.45
C VAL A 142 -31.84 -22.32 24.45
N ALA A 143 -33.09 -22.33 23.97
CA ALA A 143 -33.95 -21.14 24.00
C ALA A 143 -34.23 -20.66 25.42
N ALA A 144 -34.55 -21.58 26.34
CA ALA A 144 -34.81 -21.25 27.74
C ALA A 144 -33.56 -20.69 28.43
N LEU A 145 -32.39 -21.29 28.22
CA LEU A 145 -31.11 -20.81 28.76
C LEU A 145 -30.80 -19.39 28.27
N GLY A 146 -30.99 -19.11 26.97
CA GLY A 146 -30.79 -17.78 26.42
C GLY A 146 -31.74 -16.74 27.00
N ALA A 147 -33.02 -17.09 27.14
CA ALA A 147 -34.03 -16.20 27.71
C ALA A 147 -33.83 -15.92 29.21
N LEU A 148 -33.28 -16.88 29.96
CA LEU A 148 -32.92 -16.67 31.37
C LEU A 148 -31.85 -15.59 31.55
N GLY A 149 -31.03 -15.29 30.54
CA GLY A 149 -30.10 -14.16 30.61
C GLY A 149 -30.81 -12.82 30.78
N ASP A 150 -31.89 -12.62 30.03
CA ASP A 150 -32.62 -11.34 30.06
C ASP A 150 -33.71 -11.32 31.16
N LEU A 151 -34.29 -12.47 31.48
CA LEU A 151 -35.45 -12.56 32.38
C LEU A 151 -35.15 -13.13 33.77
N GLY A 152 -34.05 -13.88 33.91
CA GLY A 152 -33.70 -14.60 35.12
C GLY A 152 -33.21 -13.71 36.26
N ASP A 153 -33.35 -14.23 37.48
CA ASP A 153 -32.80 -13.66 38.71
C ASP A 153 -31.57 -14.46 39.20
N ASP A 154 -31.06 -14.10 40.38
CA ASP A 154 -29.95 -14.78 41.05
C ASP A 154 -30.16 -16.28 41.25
N LYS A 155 -31.41 -16.76 41.30
CA LYS A 155 -31.74 -18.20 41.40
C LYS A 155 -31.52 -18.93 40.08
N ALA A 156 -31.59 -18.23 38.95
CA ALA A 156 -31.29 -18.81 37.63
C ALA A 156 -29.80 -19.13 37.47
N ALA A 157 -28.92 -18.52 38.28
CA ALA A 157 -27.47 -18.78 38.19
C ALA A 157 -27.12 -20.27 38.36
N ALA A 158 -27.89 -21.00 39.18
CA ALA A 158 -27.71 -22.43 39.39
C ALA A 158 -27.76 -23.24 38.08
N VAL A 159 -28.87 -23.07 37.33
CA VAL A 159 -29.12 -23.83 36.09
C VAL A 159 -28.21 -23.35 34.97
N LEU A 160 -27.89 -22.05 34.94
CA LEU A 160 -26.98 -21.48 33.96
C LEU A 160 -25.54 -21.97 34.17
N LEU A 161 -25.06 -22.07 35.41
CA LEU A 161 -23.73 -22.61 35.70
C LEU A 161 -23.61 -24.10 35.38
N GLU A 162 -24.66 -24.87 35.65
CA GLU A 162 -24.75 -26.28 35.28
C GLU A 162 -24.65 -26.44 33.75
N ALA A 163 -25.46 -25.68 32.99
CA ALA A 163 -25.46 -25.71 31.53
C ALA A 163 -24.17 -25.16 30.91
N ALA A 164 -23.51 -24.17 31.52
CA ALA A 164 -22.21 -23.67 31.08
C ALA A 164 -21.10 -24.74 31.19
N GLY A 165 -21.27 -25.71 32.09
CA GLY A 165 -20.42 -26.89 32.23
C GLY A 165 -20.80 -28.07 31.32
N SER A 166 -21.86 -27.94 30.50
CA SER A 166 -22.35 -29.02 29.61
C SER A 166 -21.32 -29.41 28.54
N ALA A 167 -21.41 -30.66 28.08
CA ALA A 167 -20.68 -31.16 26.93
C ALA A 167 -21.29 -30.68 25.60
N ASP A 168 -22.56 -30.26 25.62
CA ASP A 168 -23.22 -29.65 24.47
C ASP A 168 -22.74 -28.20 24.28
N GLU A 169 -22.14 -27.91 23.12
CA GLU A 169 -21.56 -26.59 22.84
C GLU A 169 -22.61 -25.49 22.62
N ALA A 170 -23.83 -25.83 22.20
CA ALA A 170 -24.91 -24.85 22.05
C ALA A 170 -25.46 -24.43 23.42
N GLU A 171 -25.70 -25.39 24.33
CA GLU A 171 -26.10 -25.13 25.72
C GLU A 171 -25.02 -24.34 26.46
N LYS A 172 -23.76 -24.78 26.37
CA LYS A 172 -22.63 -24.10 27.00
C LYS A 172 -22.54 -22.64 26.54
N ARG A 173 -22.66 -22.39 25.23
CA ARG A 173 -22.60 -21.02 24.67
C ARG A 173 -23.76 -20.17 25.16
N ALA A 174 -24.99 -20.69 25.09
CA ALA A 174 -26.19 -19.97 25.51
C ALA A 174 -26.12 -19.60 27.00
N ALA A 175 -25.73 -20.55 27.85
CA ALA A 175 -25.64 -20.35 29.29
C ALA A 175 -24.53 -19.36 29.69
N ARG A 176 -23.35 -19.44 29.06
CA ARG A 176 -22.26 -18.47 29.28
C ARG A 176 -22.68 -17.06 28.89
N GLN A 177 -23.34 -16.89 27.74
CA GLN A 177 -23.84 -15.58 27.33
C GLN A 177 -24.90 -15.06 28.31
N ALA A 178 -25.82 -15.93 28.74
CA ALA A 178 -26.87 -15.58 29.70
C ALA A 178 -26.30 -15.10 31.04
N LEU A 179 -25.26 -15.75 31.58
CA LEU A 179 -24.59 -15.33 32.82
C LEU A 179 -23.99 -13.92 32.73
N LEU A 180 -23.49 -13.51 31.56
CA LEU A 180 -22.93 -12.17 31.35
C LEU A 180 -24.00 -11.08 31.35
N VAL A 181 -25.19 -11.38 30.85
CA VAL A 181 -26.28 -10.40 30.70
C VAL A 181 -27.35 -10.47 31.79
N LEU A 182 -27.27 -11.46 32.70
CA LEU A 182 -28.15 -11.61 33.86
C LEU A 182 -28.17 -10.30 34.68
N ARG A 183 -29.36 -9.79 35.02
CA ARG A 183 -29.53 -8.46 35.64
C ARG A 183 -30.35 -8.40 36.91
N HIS A 184 -31.15 -9.42 37.22
CA HIS A 184 -32.09 -9.37 38.34
C HIS A 184 -31.53 -10.10 39.58
N GLY A 185 -31.77 -9.53 40.77
CA GLY A 185 -31.28 -10.10 42.03
C GLY A 185 -29.81 -9.79 42.35
N ASP A 186 -29.26 -10.44 43.38
CA ASP A 186 -27.86 -10.28 43.81
C ASP A 186 -26.96 -11.34 43.15
N ILE A 187 -26.71 -11.14 41.86
CA ILE A 187 -26.02 -12.11 41.00
C ILE A 187 -24.58 -12.31 41.46
N THR A 188 -23.88 -11.22 41.79
CA THR A 188 -22.49 -11.27 42.25
C THR A 188 -22.37 -12.15 43.50
N ARG A 189 -23.25 -12.00 44.50
CA ARG A 189 -23.24 -12.89 45.67
C ARG A 189 -23.59 -14.33 45.32
N ALA A 190 -24.54 -14.56 44.43
CA ALA A 190 -24.88 -15.91 43.98
C ALA A 190 -23.66 -16.60 43.34
N LEU A 191 -22.98 -15.93 42.41
CA LEU A 191 -21.77 -16.44 41.77
C LEU A 191 -20.63 -16.70 42.77
N ILE A 192 -20.42 -15.80 43.75
CA ILE A 192 -19.45 -16.01 44.84
C ILE A 192 -19.81 -17.25 45.68
N SER A 193 -21.09 -17.49 45.95
CA SER A 193 -21.54 -18.69 46.67
C SER A 193 -21.19 -19.95 45.88
N TYR A 194 -21.45 -19.97 44.57
CA TYR A 194 -21.07 -21.10 43.70
C TYR A 194 -19.56 -21.29 43.59
N LEU A 195 -18.79 -20.21 43.59
CA LEU A 195 -17.34 -20.28 43.61
C LEU A 195 -16.83 -20.93 44.92
N LYS A 196 -17.45 -20.62 46.06
CA LYS A 196 -17.07 -21.15 47.38
C LYS A 196 -17.41 -22.63 47.56
N SER A 197 -18.59 -23.07 47.12
CA SER A 197 -19.12 -24.40 47.47
C SER A 197 -19.64 -25.24 46.30
N GLY A 198 -19.55 -24.76 45.06
CA GLY A 198 -19.99 -25.50 43.87
C GLY A 198 -19.05 -26.62 43.45
N GLN A 199 -19.49 -27.44 42.49
CA GLN A 199 -18.63 -28.44 41.85
C GLN A 199 -17.53 -27.75 41.01
N PRO A 200 -16.37 -28.40 40.76
CA PRO A 200 -15.23 -27.77 40.07
C PRO A 200 -15.57 -27.08 38.73
N ALA A 201 -16.46 -27.68 37.93
CA ALA A 201 -16.93 -27.07 36.68
C ALA A 201 -17.75 -25.79 36.93
N ALA A 202 -18.69 -25.82 37.88
CA ALA A 202 -19.49 -24.66 38.27
C ALA A 202 -18.63 -23.54 38.90
N GLN A 203 -17.60 -23.90 39.67
CA GLN A 203 -16.63 -22.94 40.21
C GLN A 203 -15.89 -22.21 39.10
N ALA A 204 -15.41 -22.93 38.07
CA ALA A 204 -14.73 -22.32 36.94
C ALA A 204 -15.64 -21.39 36.11
N GLU A 205 -16.90 -21.80 35.88
CA GLU A 205 -17.87 -20.97 35.14
C GLU A 205 -18.35 -19.75 35.96
N ALA A 206 -18.50 -19.88 37.28
CA ALA A 206 -18.84 -18.75 38.15
C ALA A 206 -17.73 -17.70 38.15
N ALA A 207 -16.47 -18.15 38.19
CA ALA A 207 -15.29 -17.30 38.10
C ALA A 207 -15.22 -16.57 36.75
N ARG A 208 -15.45 -17.29 35.64
CA ARG A 208 -15.53 -16.71 34.29
C ARG A 208 -16.66 -15.68 34.18
N ALA A 209 -17.82 -15.96 34.74
CA ALA A 209 -18.96 -15.05 34.74
C ALA A 209 -18.64 -13.77 35.54
N LEU A 210 -18.11 -13.88 36.76
CA LEU A 210 -17.69 -12.73 37.58
C LEU A 210 -16.72 -11.81 36.81
N ALA A 211 -15.71 -12.41 36.17
CA ALA A 211 -14.72 -11.64 35.42
C ALA A 211 -15.30 -10.99 34.15
N GLY A 212 -16.09 -11.73 33.37
CA GLY A 212 -16.70 -11.22 32.14
C GLY A 212 -17.75 -10.14 32.39
N ARG A 213 -18.37 -10.12 33.59
CA ARG A 213 -19.28 -9.06 34.04
C ARG A 213 -18.58 -7.83 34.59
N GLY A 214 -17.31 -7.96 35.01
CA GLY A 214 -16.59 -6.88 35.67
C GLY A 214 -17.03 -6.64 37.12
N ASP A 215 -17.47 -7.68 37.83
CA ASP A 215 -18.03 -7.60 39.19
C ASP A 215 -16.94 -7.30 40.25
N GLY A 216 -16.39 -6.08 40.27
CA GLY A 216 -15.28 -5.66 41.14
C GLY A 216 -15.55 -5.83 42.64
N GLU A 217 -16.81 -5.81 43.07
CA GLU A 217 -17.21 -6.07 44.47
C GLU A 217 -16.81 -7.47 44.95
N ALA A 218 -16.61 -8.43 44.02
CA ALA A 218 -16.20 -9.79 44.36
C ALA A 218 -14.74 -9.89 44.83
N VAL A 219 -13.90 -8.87 44.61
CA VAL A 219 -12.45 -8.92 44.87
C VAL A 219 -12.12 -9.31 46.32
N ALA A 220 -12.81 -8.75 47.32
CA ALA A 220 -12.59 -9.08 48.72
C ALA A 220 -12.93 -10.56 49.03
N ASP A 221 -14.02 -11.07 48.45
CA ASP A 221 -14.43 -12.46 48.61
C ASP A 221 -13.48 -13.44 47.88
N LEU A 222 -12.98 -13.06 46.70
CA LEU A 222 -11.99 -13.84 45.95
C LEU A 222 -10.71 -14.04 46.77
N MET A 223 -10.25 -13.01 47.49
CA MET A 223 -9.11 -13.12 48.40
C MET A 223 -9.36 -14.13 49.53
N VAL A 224 -10.60 -14.24 50.02
CA VAL A 224 -10.96 -15.27 51.01
C VAL A 224 -10.94 -16.67 50.40
N VAL A 225 -11.46 -16.82 49.18
CA VAL A 225 -11.48 -18.11 48.45
C VAL A 225 -10.06 -18.60 48.15
N ILE A 226 -9.14 -17.71 47.77
CA ILE A 226 -7.73 -18.06 47.52
C ILE A 226 -7.07 -18.69 48.76
N ASN A 227 -7.41 -18.19 49.95
CA ASN A 227 -6.80 -18.63 51.21
C ASN A 227 -7.45 -19.88 51.81
N LYS A 228 -8.77 -20.07 51.62
CA LYS A 228 -9.56 -21.08 52.34
C LYS A 228 -10.31 -22.07 51.45
N GLY A 229 -10.32 -21.86 50.13
CA GLY A 229 -11.06 -22.67 49.17
C GLY A 229 -10.34 -23.97 48.78
N SER A 230 -11.06 -24.84 48.06
CA SER A 230 -10.49 -26.02 47.41
C SER A 230 -9.57 -25.63 46.24
N ASP A 231 -8.69 -26.52 45.78
CA ASP A 231 -7.76 -26.22 44.67
C ASP A 231 -8.44 -25.70 43.38
N PRO A 232 -9.58 -26.27 42.92
CA PRO A 232 -10.29 -25.72 41.77
C PRO A 232 -10.86 -24.32 42.04
N ALA A 233 -11.41 -24.08 43.22
CA ALA A 233 -11.91 -22.76 43.63
C ALA A 233 -10.79 -21.71 43.68
N ARG A 234 -9.65 -22.08 44.25
CA ARG A 234 -8.46 -21.22 44.35
C ARG A 234 -7.94 -20.84 42.98
N LYS A 235 -7.74 -21.81 42.08
CA LYS A 235 -7.30 -21.58 40.70
C LYS A 235 -8.26 -20.63 39.96
N ALA A 236 -9.56 -20.87 40.07
CA ALA A 236 -10.58 -20.04 39.46
C ALA A 236 -10.60 -18.61 40.05
N ALA A 237 -10.41 -18.48 41.36
CA ALA A 237 -10.33 -17.20 42.04
C ALA A 237 -9.10 -16.37 41.63
N PHE A 238 -7.91 -16.98 41.49
CA PHE A 238 -6.71 -16.29 40.98
C PHE A 238 -6.92 -15.72 39.57
N LEU A 239 -7.45 -16.52 38.64
CA LEU A 239 -7.72 -16.07 37.27
C LEU A 239 -8.69 -14.89 37.24
N THR A 240 -9.75 -14.96 38.03
CA THR A 240 -10.76 -13.89 38.16
C THR A 240 -10.17 -12.64 38.77
N LEU A 241 -9.35 -12.79 39.82
CA LEU A 241 -8.72 -11.68 40.51
C LEU A 241 -7.79 -10.89 39.58
N GLY A 242 -7.03 -11.54 38.70
CA GLY A 242 -6.22 -10.84 37.70
C GLY A 242 -7.04 -9.96 36.75
N GLN A 243 -8.28 -10.36 36.45
CA GLN A 243 -9.18 -9.63 35.55
C GLN A 243 -9.96 -8.51 36.25
N LEU A 244 -10.18 -8.61 37.57
CA LEU A 244 -10.98 -7.66 38.35
C LEU A 244 -10.18 -6.69 39.24
N ALA A 245 -8.99 -7.08 39.70
CA ALA A 245 -8.21 -6.29 40.67
C ALA A 245 -7.86 -4.89 40.15
N ASP A 246 -8.10 -3.86 40.93
CA ASP A 246 -7.69 -2.50 40.59
C ASP A 246 -6.31 -2.16 41.18
N ALA A 247 -5.86 -0.92 40.98
CA ALA A 247 -4.57 -0.45 41.48
C ALA A 247 -4.43 -0.60 43.01
N ALA A 248 -5.53 -0.53 43.78
CA ALA A 248 -5.49 -0.65 45.23
C ALA A 248 -5.24 -2.09 45.72
N GLN A 249 -5.44 -3.10 44.88
CA GLN A 249 -5.15 -4.51 45.24
C GLN A 249 -3.79 -5.03 44.76
N ILE A 250 -2.97 -4.20 44.08
CA ILE A 250 -1.63 -4.61 43.65
C ILE A 250 -0.76 -5.04 44.84
N ALA A 251 -0.79 -4.30 45.95
CA ALA A 251 -0.06 -4.69 47.16
C ALA A 251 -0.51 -6.04 47.73
N SER A 252 -1.82 -6.35 47.65
CA SER A 252 -2.36 -7.63 48.08
C SER A 252 -1.95 -8.77 47.16
N LEU A 253 -1.94 -8.55 45.84
CA LEU A 253 -1.48 -9.51 44.85
C LEU A 253 0.01 -9.83 44.99
N VAL A 254 0.85 -8.82 45.23
CA VAL A 254 2.28 -9.03 45.52
C VAL A 254 2.46 -9.88 46.78
N ARG A 255 1.70 -9.59 47.84
CA ARG A 255 1.73 -10.38 49.07
C ARG A 255 1.40 -11.85 48.82
N LEU A 256 0.40 -12.15 47.97
CA LEU A 256 0.07 -13.53 47.60
C LEU A 256 1.22 -14.26 46.89
N VAL A 257 2.04 -13.55 46.10
CA VAL A 257 3.24 -14.12 45.47
C VAL A 257 4.32 -14.40 46.53
N VAL A 258 4.55 -13.46 47.44
CA VAL A 258 5.58 -13.53 48.49
C VAL A 258 5.27 -14.61 49.54
N GLU A 259 4.00 -14.72 49.96
CA GLU A 259 3.56 -15.66 51.00
C GLU A 259 3.24 -17.06 50.46
N ALA A 260 3.40 -17.29 49.15
CA ALA A 260 3.10 -18.58 48.53
C ALA A 260 4.02 -19.70 49.04
N GLY A 261 3.42 -20.67 49.73
CA GLY A 261 4.11 -21.83 50.32
C GLY A 261 4.58 -22.88 49.30
N ASP A 262 4.07 -22.85 48.07
CA ASP A 262 4.40 -23.79 47.00
C ASP A 262 4.44 -23.09 45.62
N GLU A 263 5.07 -23.75 44.64
CA GLU A 263 5.29 -23.21 43.29
C GLU A 263 4.00 -23.04 42.49
N THR A 264 3.00 -23.91 42.69
CA THR A 264 1.72 -23.82 41.96
C THR A 264 0.97 -22.56 42.38
N THR A 265 0.89 -22.32 43.68
CA THR A 265 0.27 -21.10 44.24
C THR A 265 1.01 -19.85 43.80
N ARG A 266 2.35 -19.88 43.81
CA ARG A 266 3.18 -18.75 43.38
C ARG A 266 2.96 -18.42 41.91
N THR A 267 2.92 -19.42 41.04
CA THR A 267 2.63 -19.28 39.61
C THR A 267 1.24 -18.68 39.39
N GLN A 268 0.21 -19.17 40.09
CA GLN A 268 -1.16 -18.63 39.98
C GLN A 268 -1.25 -17.17 40.46
N ALA A 269 -0.61 -16.84 41.58
CA ALA A 269 -0.55 -15.47 42.10
C ALA A 269 0.21 -14.53 41.15
N ARG A 270 1.33 -14.99 40.59
CA ARG A 270 2.12 -14.27 39.58
C ARG A 270 1.28 -13.97 38.36
N ASP A 271 0.59 -14.96 37.80
CA ASP A 271 -0.19 -14.78 36.57
C ASP A 271 -1.38 -13.84 36.80
N ALA A 272 -2.01 -13.89 37.98
CA ALA A 272 -3.03 -12.93 38.39
C ALA A 272 -2.46 -11.50 38.47
N LEU A 273 -1.31 -11.32 39.14
CA LEU A 273 -0.62 -10.04 39.23
C LEU A 273 -0.23 -9.51 37.85
N ARG A 274 0.40 -10.33 37.01
CA ARG A 274 0.80 -9.96 35.65
C ARG A 274 -0.40 -9.50 34.81
N THR A 275 -1.50 -10.26 34.85
CA THR A 275 -2.73 -9.91 34.12
C THR A 275 -3.30 -8.57 34.58
N ALA A 276 -3.33 -8.32 35.89
CA ALA A 276 -3.78 -7.05 36.44
C ALA A 276 -2.86 -5.89 36.01
N LEU A 277 -1.54 -6.06 36.11
CA LEU A 277 -0.55 -5.04 35.73
C LEU A 277 -0.66 -4.67 34.24
N HIS A 278 -0.72 -5.65 33.34
CA HIS A 278 -0.88 -5.38 31.90
C HIS A 278 -2.18 -4.64 31.60
N ARG A 279 -3.31 -5.05 32.21
CA ARG A 279 -4.60 -4.40 31.99
C ARG A 279 -4.61 -2.95 32.49
N LEU A 280 -4.13 -2.71 33.71
CA LEU A 280 -4.08 -1.37 34.30
C LEU A 280 -3.12 -0.45 33.54
N HIS A 281 -1.97 -0.97 33.12
CA HIS A 281 -1.02 -0.27 32.26
C HIS A 281 -1.64 0.09 30.91
N GLY A 282 -2.33 -0.85 30.25
CA GLY A 282 -3.04 -0.60 28.99
C GLY A 282 -4.15 0.44 29.09
N TRP A 283 -4.72 0.64 30.28
CA TRP A 283 -5.67 1.72 30.57
C TRP A 283 -5.01 3.04 30.99
N GLY A 284 -3.68 3.11 31.03
CA GLY A 284 -2.93 4.29 31.47
C GLY A 284 -3.08 4.60 32.96
N ILE A 285 -3.47 3.62 33.78
CA ILE A 285 -3.63 3.81 35.22
C ILE A 285 -2.24 3.77 35.87
N HIS A 286 -1.94 4.77 36.70
CA HIS A 286 -0.70 4.79 37.47
C HIS A 286 -0.66 3.63 38.48
N ILE A 287 0.40 2.85 38.43
CA ILE A 287 0.64 1.72 39.33
C ILE A 287 1.76 2.11 40.29
N ASP A 288 1.50 2.03 41.60
CA ASP A 288 2.55 2.16 42.59
C ASP A 288 3.45 0.92 42.56
N ALA A 289 4.70 1.10 42.16
CA ALA A 289 5.69 0.02 42.09
C ALA A 289 6.29 -0.35 43.45
N GLU A 290 6.08 0.45 44.51
CA GLU A 290 6.68 0.20 45.84
C GLU A 290 6.39 -1.21 46.38
N PRO A 291 5.15 -1.74 46.34
CA PRO A 291 4.90 -3.10 46.83
C PRO A 291 5.72 -4.16 46.09
N ILE A 292 5.88 -3.99 44.77
CA ILE A 292 6.64 -4.92 43.92
C ILE A 292 8.12 -4.83 44.25
N VAL A 293 8.67 -3.62 44.36
CA VAL A 293 10.08 -3.37 44.73
C VAL A 293 10.39 -3.94 46.11
N ALA A 294 9.52 -3.70 47.11
CA ALA A 294 9.65 -4.26 48.44
C ALA A 294 9.62 -5.81 48.42
N GLY A 295 8.73 -6.40 47.61
CA GLY A 295 8.65 -7.85 47.41
C GLY A 295 9.90 -8.44 46.75
N LEU A 296 10.46 -7.74 45.76
CA LEU A 296 11.71 -8.13 45.09
C LEU A 296 12.90 -8.10 46.07
N ALA A 297 12.95 -7.12 46.97
CA ALA A 297 14.02 -6.97 47.96
C ALA A 297 13.93 -7.96 49.13
N ALA A 298 12.71 -8.29 49.58
CA ALA A 298 12.47 -9.17 50.72
C ALA A 298 12.35 -10.66 50.35
N GLY A 299 12.08 -10.97 49.08
CA GLY A 299 11.83 -12.32 48.59
C GLY A 299 13.09 -13.18 48.43
N ASN A 300 12.91 -14.50 48.46
CA ASN A 300 13.92 -15.45 48.02
C ASN A 300 14.02 -15.49 46.48
N SER A 301 15.00 -16.21 45.92
CA SER A 301 15.22 -16.26 44.45
C SER A 301 13.96 -16.63 43.65
N GLN A 302 13.14 -17.55 44.16
CA GLN A 302 11.89 -17.99 43.51
C GLN A 302 10.83 -16.89 43.52
N THR A 303 10.70 -16.17 44.63
CA THR A 303 9.78 -15.03 44.77
C THR A 303 10.22 -13.88 43.87
N CYS A 304 11.51 -13.58 43.86
CA CYS A 304 12.09 -12.55 43.02
C CYS A 304 11.87 -12.87 41.53
N ALA A 305 12.11 -14.11 41.11
CA ALA A 305 11.85 -14.58 39.74
C ALA A 305 10.38 -14.40 39.33
N ALA A 306 9.43 -14.77 40.20
CA ALA A 306 8.01 -14.60 39.93
C ALA A 306 7.61 -13.12 39.82
N LEU A 307 8.06 -12.27 40.75
CA LEU A 307 7.73 -10.85 40.73
C LEU A 307 8.34 -10.13 39.51
N LEU A 308 9.56 -10.48 39.09
CA LEU A 308 10.17 -9.93 37.86
C LEU A 308 9.34 -10.24 36.62
N GLN A 309 8.91 -11.49 36.46
CA GLN A 309 8.06 -11.89 35.33
C GLN A 309 6.70 -11.19 35.34
N ALA A 310 6.13 -10.93 36.51
CA ALA A 310 4.87 -10.18 36.62
C ALA A 310 5.06 -8.69 36.31
N ALA A 311 6.19 -8.12 36.71
CA ALA A 311 6.51 -6.70 36.58
C ALA A 311 7.10 -6.30 35.23
N ALA A 312 7.20 -7.22 34.25
CA ALA A 312 7.84 -6.95 32.95
C ALA A 312 7.27 -5.71 32.24
N ALA A 313 5.95 -5.49 32.34
CA ALA A 313 5.25 -4.35 31.74
C ALA A 313 5.46 -3.01 32.46
N LEU A 314 6.09 -2.98 33.63
CA LEU A 314 6.25 -1.76 34.43
C LEU A 314 7.52 -1.00 34.04
N SER A 315 7.35 0.29 33.77
CA SER A 315 8.44 1.23 33.58
C SER A 315 8.81 1.92 34.91
N ASP A 316 9.64 1.28 35.72
CA ASP A 316 10.17 1.84 36.98
C ASP A 316 11.68 1.58 37.08
N ALA A 317 12.46 2.63 37.39
CA ALA A 317 13.91 2.55 37.46
C ALA A 317 14.43 1.51 38.47
N ARG A 318 13.74 1.31 39.59
CA ARG A 318 14.14 0.35 40.63
C ARG A 318 13.90 -1.08 40.16
N VAL A 319 12.81 -1.32 39.42
CA VAL A 319 12.55 -2.63 38.81
C VAL A 319 13.59 -2.93 37.73
N ARG A 320 13.97 -1.93 36.92
CA ARG A 320 15.08 -2.06 35.94
C ARG A 320 16.39 -2.44 36.60
N ASP A 321 16.75 -1.80 37.70
CA ASP A 321 18.00 -2.09 38.42
C ASP A 321 18.03 -3.53 38.95
N VAL A 322 16.92 -3.98 39.55
CA VAL A 322 16.78 -5.38 39.99
C VAL A 322 16.89 -6.34 38.81
N LEU A 323 16.17 -6.09 37.71
CA LEU A 323 16.22 -6.92 36.50
C LEU A 323 17.66 -7.05 35.97
N ARG A 324 18.37 -5.93 35.83
CA ARG A 324 19.78 -5.91 35.37
C ARG A 324 20.72 -6.67 36.30
N SER A 325 20.52 -6.59 37.61
CA SER A 325 21.28 -7.37 38.58
C SER A 325 20.96 -8.87 38.46
N SER A 326 19.69 -9.23 38.28
CA SER A 326 19.22 -10.61 38.16
C SER A 326 19.66 -11.30 36.88
N LEU A 327 19.90 -10.58 35.78
CA LEU A 327 20.52 -11.13 34.56
C LEU A 327 21.92 -11.71 34.81
N LYS A 328 22.62 -11.26 35.86
CA LYS A 328 23.99 -11.66 36.22
C LYS A 328 24.06 -12.51 37.49
N ASP A 329 22.91 -12.90 38.05
CA ASP A 329 22.84 -13.63 39.31
C ASP A 329 23.48 -15.04 39.22
N ALA A 330 23.90 -15.64 40.33
CA ALA A 330 24.43 -17.00 40.34
C ALA A 330 23.33 -18.08 40.20
N ASP A 331 22.09 -17.79 40.63
CA ASP A 331 20.94 -18.68 40.48
C ASP A 331 20.42 -18.67 39.03
N LYS A 332 20.49 -19.84 38.39
CA LYS A 332 20.02 -20.02 37.01
C LYS A 332 18.53 -19.69 36.85
N SER A 333 17.70 -20.05 37.83
CA SER A 333 16.26 -19.86 37.75
C SER A 333 15.89 -18.39 37.75
N LEU A 334 16.60 -17.59 38.55
CA LEU A 334 16.42 -16.14 38.61
C LEU A 334 16.94 -15.46 37.34
N ARG A 335 18.10 -15.88 36.82
CA ARG A 335 18.62 -15.40 35.53
C ARG A 335 17.64 -15.66 34.39
N ASP A 336 17.14 -16.90 34.28
CA ASP A 336 16.19 -17.28 33.21
C ASP A 336 14.90 -16.45 33.31
N ALA A 337 14.41 -16.20 34.53
CA ALA A 337 13.25 -15.35 34.75
C ALA A 337 13.49 -13.89 34.36
N ALA A 338 14.67 -13.34 34.65
CA ALA A 338 15.06 -12.00 34.24
C ALA A 338 15.17 -11.87 32.70
N VAL A 339 15.69 -12.90 32.02
CA VAL A 339 15.74 -12.94 30.54
C VAL A 339 14.33 -12.93 29.95
N LEU A 340 13.41 -13.74 30.48
CA LEU A 340 12.02 -13.75 30.03
C LEU A 340 11.32 -12.40 30.29
N ALA A 341 11.52 -11.82 31.48
CA ALA A 341 11.00 -10.50 31.82
C ALA A 341 11.54 -9.40 30.89
N LEU A 342 12.82 -9.48 30.49
CA LEU A 342 13.42 -8.57 29.53
C LEU A 342 12.75 -8.70 28.15
N CYS A 343 12.54 -9.92 27.64
CA CYS A 343 11.85 -10.17 26.37
C CYS A 343 10.37 -9.71 26.37
N GLU A 344 9.71 -9.74 27.53
CA GLU A 344 8.33 -9.27 27.72
C GLU A 344 8.24 -7.81 28.20
N THR A 345 9.36 -7.09 28.24
CA THR A 345 9.36 -5.76 28.87
C THR A 345 8.52 -4.73 28.11
N GLY A 346 7.93 -3.82 28.88
CA GLY A 346 7.28 -2.58 28.41
C GLY A 346 8.11 -1.32 28.67
N ASP A 347 9.32 -1.43 29.24
CA ASP A 347 10.16 -0.27 29.56
C ASP A 347 11.15 0.03 28.41
N PRO A 348 10.97 1.13 27.66
CA PRO A 348 11.82 1.47 26.51
C PRO A 348 13.29 1.72 26.89
N GLU A 349 13.59 2.01 28.15
CA GLU A 349 14.96 2.20 28.61
C GLU A 349 15.77 0.88 28.66
N LEU A 350 15.10 -0.26 28.51
CA LEU A 350 15.71 -1.58 28.39
C LEU A 350 15.98 -2.00 26.93
N LEU A 351 15.71 -1.13 25.94
CA LEU A 351 16.08 -1.38 24.53
C LEU A 351 17.57 -1.74 24.36
N PRO A 352 18.55 -1.05 25.00
CA PRO A 352 19.96 -1.44 24.89
C PRO A 352 20.24 -2.84 25.42
N ASP A 353 19.60 -3.22 26.54
CA ASP A 353 19.73 -4.54 27.15
C ASP A 353 19.15 -5.64 26.22
N LEU A 354 17.99 -5.38 25.60
CA LEU A 354 17.39 -6.27 24.59
C LEU A 354 18.26 -6.41 23.33
N LEU A 355 18.85 -5.31 22.84
CA LEU A 355 19.76 -5.33 21.69
C LEU A 355 21.00 -6.18 21.99
N GLY A 356 21.58 -6.03 23.19
CA GLY A 356 22.67 -6.88 23.65
C GLY A 356 22.28 -8.36 23.65
N LEU A 357 21.10 -8.69 24.20
CA LEU A 357 20.60 -10.07 24.22
C LEU A 357 20.36 -10.63 22.81
N ALA A 358 19.79 -9.83 21.90
CA ALA A 358 19.56 -10.20 20.50
C ALA A 358 20.87 -10.51 19.75
N ASN A 359 21.96 -9.79 20.05
CA ASN A 359 23.24 -9.94 19.40
C ASN A 359 24.11 -11.05 20.00
N GLU A 360 24.11 -11.18 21.33
CA GLU A 360 25.15 -11.93 22.06
C GLU A 360 24.65 -13.26 22.67
N ALA A 361 23.33 -13.47 22.79
CA ALA A 361 22.82 -14.68 23.44
C ALA A 361 23.27 -15.95 22.68
N ALA A 362 23.81 -16.92 23.41
CA ALA A 362 24.28 -18.18 22.83
C ALA A 362 23.12 -19.01 22.24
N ASP A 363 21.97 -19.03 22.93
CA ASP A 363 20.77 -19.75 22.51
C ASP A 363 20.05 -19.01 21.36
N PRO A 364 19.89 -19.63 20.18
CA PRO A 364 19.12 -19.06 19.08
C PRO A 364 17.66 -18.75 19.44
N GLY A 365 17.03 -19.55 20.31
CA GLY A 365 15.65 -19.33 20.75
C GLY A 365 15.50 -18.00 21.49
N LEU A 366 16.43 -17.73 22.41
CA LEU A 366 16.49 -16.46 23.14
C LEU A 366 16.79 -15.27 22.24
N ARG A 367 17.69 -15.40 21.25
CA ARG A 367 17.93 -14.31 20.29
C ARG A 367 16.65 -13.92 19.55
N ILE A 368 15.88 -14.90 19.10
CA ILE A 368 14.60 -14.66 18.41
C ILE A 368 13.60 -13.96 19.33
N GLN A 369 13.48 -14.40 20.58
CA GLN A 369 12.60 -13.75 21.56
C GLN A 369 13.03 -12.31 21.87
N ALA A 370 14.33 -12.05 21.96
CA ALA A 370 14.88 -10.72 22.18
C ALA A 370 14.61 -9.78 20.99
N VAL A 371 14.81 -10.25 19.75
CA VAL A 371 14.48 -9.48 18.53
C VAL A 371 13.00 -9.14 18.49
N ARG A 372 12.11 -10.10 18.77
CA ARG A 372 10.66 -9.86 18.82
C ARG A 372 10.28 -8.86 19.90
N GLY A 373 10.85 -9.00 21.11
CA GLY A 373 10.65 -8.08 22.22
C GLY A 373 11.11 -6.66 21.88
N TYR A 374 12.29 -6.54 21.25
CA TYR A 374 12.84 -5.26 20.82
C TYR A 374 11.97 -4.57 19.77
N ILE A 375 11.58 -5.29 18.70
CA ILE A 375 10.72 -4.74 17.65
C ILE A 375 9.36 -4.37 18.23
N ARG A 376 8.75 -5.22 19.06
CA ARG A 376 7.49 -4.92 19.75
C ARG A 376 7.59 -3.62 20.54
N LEU A 377 8.62 -3.48 21.37
CA LEU A 377 8.84 -2.29 22.20
C LEU A 377 9.08 -1.02 21.38
N ALA A 378 9.78 -1.12 20.25
CA ALA A 378 9.99 0.00 19.32
C ALA A 378 8.71 0.41 18.57
N THR A 379 7.73 -0.50 18.43
CA THR A 379 6.55 -0.32 17.56
C THR A 379 5.24 -0.12 18.32
N GLU A 380 5.11 -0.61 19.56
CA GLU A 380 3.93 -0.43 20.40
C GLU A 380 3.81 1.02 20.90
N ARG A 381 2.57 1.55 20.85
CA ARG A 381 2.24 2.86 21.42
C ARG A 381 1.60 2.63 22.80
N GLY A 382 2.37 2.78 23.87
CA GLY A 382 1.88 2.58 25.24
C GLY A 382 2.93 2.82 26.33
N SER A 383 2.92 4.04 26.89
CA SER A 383 3.59 4.58 28.08
C SER A 383 5.14 4.57 28.16
N ALA A 384 5.68 5.75 28.52
CA ALA A 384 7.04 6.25 28.25
C ALA A 384 7.30 6.45 26.74
N GLU A 385 6.75 7.53 26.18
CA GLU A 385 6.73 7.79 24.74
C GLU A 385 8.13 7.93 24.13
N LEU A 386 8.60 6.87 23.47
CA LEU A 386 9.63 7.03 22.44
C LEU A 386 9.06 7.91 21.32
N ALA A 387 9.74 9.01 21.02
CA ALA A 387 9.43 9.84 19.86
C ALA A 387 9.61 9.02 18.57
N ASP A 388 8.87 9.35 17.51
CA ASP A 388 8.93 8.61 16.24
C ASP A 388 10.36 8.49 15.69
N ALA A 389 11.18 9.54 15.81
CA ALA A 389 12.59 9.48 15.44
C ALA A 389 13.40 8.43 16.24
N GLN A 390 13.13 8.29 17.55
CA GLN A 390 13.78 7.28 18.38
C GLN A 390 13.30 5.86 18.04
N ARG A 391 12.04 5.70 17.64
CA ARG A 391 11.50 4.42 17.16
C ARG A 391 12.18 3.98 15.87
N ILE A 392 12.30 4.89 14.90
CA ILE A 392 12.97 4.63 13.62
C ILE A 392 14.45 4.30 13.86
N GLU A 393 15.12 5.05 14.75
CA GLU A 393 16.49 4.77 15.15
C GLU A 393 16.65 3.36 15.74
N ALA A 394 15.75 2.97 16.65
CA ALA A 394 15.76 1.64 17.24
C ALA A 394 15.58 0.54 16.18
N LEU A 395 14.58 0.69 15.30
CA LEU A 395 14.33 -0.27 14.21
C LEU A 395 15.52 -0.37 13.24
N ARG A 396 16.18 0.75 12.93
CA ARG A 396 17.40 0.75 12.11
C ARG A 396 18.54 -0.02 12.78
N LYS A 397 18.69 0.07 14.10
CA LYS A 397 19.75 -0.63 14.85
C LYS A 397 19.57 -2.14 14.91
N ILE A 398 18.33 -2.63 15.01
CA ILE A 398 18.03 -4.07 15.10
C ILE A 398 17.87 -4.73 13.72
N LEU A 399 17.68 -3.95 12.65
CA LEU A 399 17.52 -4.48 11.29
C LEU A 399 18.65 -5.45 10.87
N PRO A 400 19.95 -5.19 11.12
CA PRO A 400 21.03 -6.10 10.74
C PRO A 400 20.93 -7.49 11.38
N THR A 401 20.30 -7.62 12.56
CA THR A 401 20.10 -8.91 13.24
C THR A 401 18.74 -9.55 12.97
N THR A 402 17.87 -8.85 12.23
CA THR A 402 16.54 -9.32 11.85
C THR A 402 16.62 -10.12 10.54
N THR A 403 17.00 -11.39 10.62
CA THR A 403 17.25 -12.25 9.45
C THR A 403 16.02 -13.01 8.96
N ARG A 404 15.03 -13.20 9.82
CA ARG A 404 13.87 -14.06 9.57
C ARG A 404 12.65 -13.27 9.07
N PRO A 405 11.81 -13.85 8.18
CA PRO A 405 10.66 -13.14 7.61
C PRO A 405 9.65 -12.68 8.66
N GLU A 406 9.38 -13.47 9.70
CA GLU A 406 8.32 -13.16 10.67
C GLU A 406 8.63 -11.89 11.47
N GLU A 407 9.89 -11.70 11.86
CA GLU A 407 10.36 -10.51 12.56
C GLU A 407 10.45 -9.30 11.62
N LYS A 408 10.82 -9.52 10.36
CA LYS A 408 10.77 -8.48 9.32
C LYS A 408 9.35 -7.97 9.08
N TRP A 409 8.35 -8.86 9.03
CA TRP A 409 6.94 -8.46 8.91
C TRP A 409 6.48 -7.64 10.11
N LEU A 410 6.87 -8.04 11.34
CA LEU A 410 6.57 -7.27 12.54
C LEU A 410 7.17 -5.85 12.47
N MET A 411 8.42 -5.74 12.00
CA MET A 411 9.09 -4.46 11.80
C MET A 411 8.36 -3.60 10.76
N LEU A 412 8.00 -4.16 9.61
CA LEU A 412 7.28 -3.46 8.54
C LEU A 412 5.92 -2.95 9.01
N SER A 413 5.17 -3.74 9.79
CA SER A 413 3.90 -3.31 10.40
C SER A 413 4.08 -2.12 11.36
N GLY A 414 5.23 -2.04 12.02
CA GLY A 414 5.60 -0.91 12.85
C GLY A 414 5.96 0.34 12.05
N LEU A 415 6.86 0.19 11.06
CA LEU A 415 7.30 1.27 10.17
C LEU A 415 6.13 1.90 9.41
N ALA A 416 5.16 1.10 8.97
CA ALA A 416 3.98 1.56 8.23
C ALA A 416 3.17 2.66 8.96
N LYS A 417 3.28 2.74 10.29
CA LYS A 417 2.59 3.71 11.14
C LYS A 417 3.39 4.99 11.38
N LEU A 418 4.59 5.11 10.81
CA LEU A 418 5.54 6.20 11.02
C LEU A 418 5.72 6.98 9.71
N PRO A 419 5.05 8.14 9.55
CA PRO A 419 5.15 8.96 8.34
C PRO A 419 6.47 9.74 8.33
N ASP A 420 7.58 9.06 8.03
CA ASP A 420 8.93 9.62 8.03
C ASP A 420 9.74 9.10 6.83
N PRO A 421 10.54 9.95 6.13
CA PRO A 421 11.35 9.52 5.00
C PRO A 421 12.36 8.41 5.34
N VAL A 422 12.93 8.39 6.55
CA VAL A 422 13.87 7.33 6.96
C VAL A 422 13.11 6.02 7.15
N ALA A 423 11.88 6.06 7.69
CA ALA A 423 11.04 4.86 7.77
C ALA A 423 10.72 4.30 6.36
N LEU A 424 10.46 5.19 5.39
CA LEU A 424 10.24 4.85 3.99
C LEU A 424 11.47 4.16 3.38
N GLU A 425 12.67 4.68 3.61
CA GLU A 425 13.93 4.08 3.16
C GLU A 425 14.15 2.68 3.75
N LEU A 426 13.90 2.51 5.05
CA LEU A 426 13.98 1.19 5.71
C LEU A 426 13.04 0.17 5.05
N ALA A 427 11.80 0.57 4.76
CA ALA A 427 10.83 -0.29 4.06
C ALA A 427 11.27 -0.62 2.62
N LEU A 428 11.78 0.37 1.87
CA LEU A 428 12.31 0.17 0.51
C LEU A 428 13.51 -0.78 0.47
N MET A 429 14.41 -0.75 1.47
CA MET A 429 15.52 -1.69 1.56
C MET A 429 15.03 -3.15 1.67
N MET A 430 13.91 -3.38 2.36
CA MET A 430 13.31 -4.69 2.57
C MET A 430 12.51 -5.18 1.34
N LEU A 431 12.27 -4.33 0.34
CA LEU A 431 11.61 -4.69 -0.93
C LEU A 431 12.44 -5.68 -1.77
N LYS A 432 13.78 -5.67 -1.59
CA LYS A 432 14.71 -6.54 -2.33
C LYS A 432 14.57 -8.01 -1.94
N ASP A 433 14.08 -8.29 -0.73
CA ASP A 433 13.86 -9.65 -0.23
C ASP A 433 12.49 -10.17 -0.68
N ALA A 434 12.50 -11.28 -1.43
CA ALA A 434 11.28 -11.89 -1.96
C ALA A 434 10.30 -12.32 -0.86
N SER A 435 10.78 -12.67 0.34
CA SER A 435 9.95 -13.13 1.46
C SER A 435 9.18 -12.01 2.16
N THR A 436 9.56 -10.75 1.93
CA THR A 436 8.95 -9.57 2.56
C THR A 436 8.48 -8.53 1.55
N ARG A 437 8.57 -8.82 0.24
CA ARG A 437 8.29 -7.84 -0.81
C ARG A 437 6.87 -7.29 -0.73
N ALA A 438 5.88 -8.16 -0.51
CA ALA A 438 4.49 -7.75 -0.43
C ALA A 438 4.23 -6.85 0.79
N GLU A 439 4.73 -7.24 1.96
CA GLU A 439 4.59 -6.45 3.20
C GLU A 439 5.39 -5.14 3.13
N ALA A 440 6.55 -5.14 2.47
CA ALA A 440 7.38 -3.96 2.28
C ALA A 440 6.69 -2.96 1.35
N ALA A 441 6.13 -3.43 0.23
CA ALA A 441 5.34 -2.59 -0.67
C ALA A 441 4.14 -1.98 0.06
N GLN A 442 3.43 -2.78 0.86
CA GLN A 442 2.30 -2.27 1.66
C GLN A 442 2.73 -1.21 2.67
N ALA A 443 3.84 -1.42 3.38
CA ALA A 443 4.37 -0.45 4.32
C ALA A 443 4.79 0.87 3.62
N VAL A 444 5.41 0.78 2.43
CA VAL A 444 5.75 1.96 1.62
C VAL A 444 4.51 2.77 1.24
N ILE A 445 3.42 2.11 0.82
CA ILE A 445 2.15 2.77 0.48
C ILE A 445 1.59 3.53 1.69
N GLU A 446 1.59 2.90 2.87
CA GLU A 446 1.06 3.51 4.11
C GLU A 446 1.91 4.69 4.58
N ILE A 447 3.24 4.55 4.56
CA ILE A 447 4.17 5.63 4.93
C ILE A 447 4.02 6.80 3.95
N ALA A 448 4.00 6.54 2.65
CA ALA A 448 3.85 7.57 1.62
C ALA A 448 2.49 8.29 1.73
N ALA A 449 1.41 7.56 2.04
CA ALA A 449 0.10 8.16 2.29
C ALA A 449 0.10 9.09 3.51
N GLY A 450 0.93 8.81 4.53
CA GLY A 450 1.14 9.70 5.67
C GLY A 450 2.05 10.90 5.38
N LEU A 451 3.01 10.73 4.46
CA LEU A 451 3.94 11.78 4.02
C LEU A 451 3.36 12.74 2.97
N LYS A 452 2.27 12.37 2.27
CA LYS A 452 1.77 13.06 1.08
C LYS A 452 1.60 14.58 1.17
N ALA A 453 1.28 15.10 2.36
CA ALA A 453 1.10 16.54 2.57
C ALA A 453 2.35 17.25 3.13
N SER A 454 3.17 16.55 3.93
CA SER A 454 4.33 17.14 4.60
C SER A 454 5.62 17.01 3.81
N ARG A 455 5.76 15.92 3.05
CA ARG A 455 6.94 15.53 2.26
C ARG A 455 6.51 14.81 0.97
N PRO A 456 5.89 15.52 0.01
CA PRO A 456 5.39 14.93 -1.22
C PRO A 456 6.49 14.30 -2.09
N GLY A 457 7.71 14.86 -2.12
CA GLY A 457 8.85 14.32 -2.87
C GLY A 457 9.21 12.87 -2.47
N PRO A 458 9.62 12.61 -1.21
CA PRO A 458 9.89 11.26 -0.73
C PRO A 458 8.72 10.30 -0.93
N ALA A 459 7.49 10.75 -0.67
CA ALA A 459 6.29 9.94 -0.87
C ALA A 459 6.12 9.51 -2.35
N ARG A 460 6.27 10.46 -3.28
CA ARG A 460 6.21 10.24 -4.74
C ARG A 460 7.26 9.24 -5.18
N ASP A 461 8.51 9.45 -4.77
CA ASP A 461 9.64 8.62 -5.19
C ASP A 461 9.54 7.20 -4.63
N GLY A 462 9.10 7.05 -3.38
CA GLY A 462 8.84 5.74 -2.77
C GLY A 462 7.74 4.97 -3.50
N LEU A 463 6.63 5.61 -3.83
CA LEU A 463 5.51 5.01 -4.57
C LEU A 463 5.92 4.59 -5.98
N ARG A 464 6.66 5.44 -6.70
CA ARG A 464 7.16 5.10 -8.04
C ARG A 464 8.15 3.95 -8.02
N LYS A 465 9.06 3.89 -7.03
CA LYS A 465 9.99 2.77 -6.84
C LYS A 465 9.27 1.44 -6.64
N ILE A 466 8.15 1.40 -5.90
CA ILE A 466 7.38 0.16 -5.76
C ILE A 466 6.54 -0.17 -7.00
N LEU A 467 6.07 0.83 -7.75
CA LEU A 467 5.33 0.60 -9.00
C LEU A 467 6.21 0.03 -10.12
N ALA A 468 7.52 0.27 -10.04
CA ALA A 468 8.53 -0.31 -10.92
C ALA A 468 8.84 -1.79 -10.62
N VAL A 469 8.35 -2.34 -9.50
CA VAL A 469 8.48 -3.77 -9.20
C VAL A 469 7.16 -4.53 -9.42
N ALA A 470 7.24 -5.85 -9.49
CA ALA A 470 6.04 -6.69 -9.56
C ALA A 470 5.24 -6.59 -8.24
N LEU A 471 4.03 -6.05 -8.32
CA LEU A 471 3.09 -5.88 -7.22
C LEU A 471 1.82 -6.71 -7.45
N GLU A 472 1.14 -7.05 -6.35
CA GLU A 472 -0.24 -7.56 -6.41
C GLU A 472 -1.17 -6.48 -6.98
N PRO A 473 -2.24 -6.84 -7.72
CA PRO A 473 -3.13 -5.88 -8.36
C PRO A 473 -3.70 -4.82 -7.41
N SER A 474 -4.10 -5.23 -6.19
CA SER A 474 -4.64 -4.33 -5.17
C SER A 474 -3.61 -3.35 -4.61
N GLN A 475 -2.35 -3.78 -4.50
CA GLN A 475 -1.25 -2.93 -4.07
C GLN A 475 -0.88 -1.92 -5.15
N ARG A 476 -0.87 -2.37 -6.41
CA ARG A 476 -0.64 -1.48 -7.55
C ARG A 476 -1.71 -0.40 -7.62
N GLU A 477 -2.98 -0.76 -7.54
CA GLU A 477 -4.10 0.20 -7.51
C GLU A 477 -3.98 1.18 -6.35
N SER A 478 -3.63 0.68 -5.15
CA SER A 478 -3.44 1.53 -3.97
C SER A 478 -2.26 2.49 -4.12
N ALA A 479 -1.13 2.01 -4.65
CA ALA A 479 0.06 2.82 -4.89
C ALA A 479 -0.20 3.90 -5.96
N GLU A 480 -0.85 3.55 -7.07
CA GLU A 480 -1.25 4.49 -8.13
C GLU A 480 -2.22 5.55 -7.59
N LYS A 481 -3.18 5.16 -6.76
CA LYS A 481 -4.10 6.09 -6.11
C LYS A 481 -3.37 7.08 -5.19
N VAL A 482 -2.51 6.59 -4.30
CA VAL A 482 -1.77 7.47 -3.38
C VAL A 482 -0.82 8.37 -4.17
N LEU A 483 -0.19 7.86 -5.24
CA LEU A 483 0.69 8.66 -6.10
C LEU A 483 -0.08 9.79 -6.79
N ALA A 484 -1.28 9.52 -7.29
CA ALA A 484 -2.14 10.55 -7.87
C ALA A 484 -2.53 11.62 -6.83
N GLU A 485 -2.82 11.23 -5.59
CA GLU A 485 -3.08 12.17 -4.49
C GLU A 485 -1.85 13.02 -4.16
N VAL A 486 -0.66 12.42 -4.11
CA VAL A 486 0.62 13.11 -3.87
C VAL A 486 0.90 14.13 -4.99
N ASN A 487 0.78 13.72 -6.25
CA ASN A 487 1.00 14.60 -7.40
C ASN A 487 0.02 15.77 -7.41
N ALA A 488 -1.27 15.50 -7.14
CA ALA A 488 -2.28 16.56 -7.06
C ALA A 488 -1.99 17.58 -5.95
N LEU A 489 -1.53 17.12 -4.78
CA LEU A 489 -1.14 18.01 -3.68
C LEU A 489 0.12 18.83 -3.99
N ALA A 490 1.05 18.26 -4.75
CA ALA A 490 2.27 18.92 -5.20
C ALA A 490 2.07 19.82 -6.43
N GLY A 491 0.87 19.82 -7.04
CA GLY A 491 0.61 20.53 -8.29
C GLY A 491 1.31 19.93 -9.50
N LEU A 492 1.77 18.68 -9.39
CA LEU A 492 2.50 17.98 -10.44
C LEU A 492 1.54 17.30 -11.43
N PRO A 493 1.83 17.35 -12.74
CA PRO A 493 1.06 16.63 -13.74
C PRO A 493 1.14 15.10 -13.55
N PRO A 494 0.17 14.33 -14.07
CA PRO A 494 0.24 12.87 -14.06
C PRO A 494 1.41 12.38 -14.93
N THR A 495 1.95 11.20 -14.59
CA THR A 495 3.01 10.58 -15.40
C THR A 495 2.54 10.38 -16.85
N PRO A 496 3.30 10.86 -17.85
CA PRO A 496 2.98 10.70 -19.26
C PRO A 496 2.76 9.26 -19.68
N ALA A 497 1.78 9.04 -20.55
CA ALA A 497 1.52 7.76 -21.18
C ALA A 497 1.49 7.94 -22.70
N PHE A 498 1.97 6.95 -23.46
CA PHE A 498 2.12 7.08 -24.91
C PHE A 498 1.23 6.12 -25.70
N SER A 499 0.92 6.50 -26.94
CA SER A 499 0.32 5.67 -27.99
C SER A 499 1.33 5.47 -29.11
N ARG A 500 1.68 4.21 -29.41
CA ARG A 500 2.58 3.89 -30.52
C ARG A 500 1.82 3.80 -31.85
N TYR A 501 2.35 4.48 -32.86
CA TYR A 501 1.95 4.39 -34.27
C TYR A 501 3.16 3.95 -35.10
N LYS A 502 3.05 2.80 -35.77
CA LYS A 502 4.10 2.32 -36.68
C LYS A 502 3.82 2.85 -38.09
N LEU A 503 4.59 3.84 -38.54
CA LEU A 503 4.41 4.50 -39.83
C LEU A 503 4.93 3.64 -40.99
N ASP A 504 6.09 3.02 -40.79
CA ASP A 504 6.71 2.12 -41.77
C ASP A 504 7.41 0.95 -41.05
N GLY A 505 7.34 -0.24 -41.64
CA GLY A 505 8.06 -1.43 -41.17
C GLY A 505 9.42 -1.63 -41.81
N ALA A 506 9.71 -0.96 -42.92
CA ALA A 506 10.99 -1.04 -43.61
C ALA A 506 12.08 -0.30 -42.85
N PHE A 507 13.30 -0.84 -42.87
CA PHE A 507 14.48 -0.14 -42.37
C PHE A 507 14.91 0.92 -43.40
N ARG A 508 14.58 2.19 -43.12
CA ARG A 508 14.85 3.34 -44.01
C ARG A 508 16.14 4.05 -43.65
N SER A 509 16.28 4.43 -42.39
CA SER A 509 17.37 5.23 -41.84
C SER A 509 17.52 4.93 -40.35
N GLU A 510 18.69 5.22 -39.78
CA GLU A 510 18.94 5.24 -38.33
C GLU A 510 18.68 6.64 -37.72
N GLY A 511 18.19 7.59 -38.52
CA GLY A 511 17.90 8.95 -38.11
C GLY A 511 16.56 9.43 -38.66
N VAL A 512 16.03 10.48 -38.05
CA VAL A 512 14.78 11.13 -38.45
C VAL A 512 14.89 12.64 -38.28
N ALA A 513 14.25 13.38 -39.16
CA ALA A 513 14.04 14.81 -39.03
C ALA A 513 12.54 15.12 -38.94
N VAL A 514 12.18 16.15 -38.18
CA VAL A 514 10.81 16.62 -38.02
C VAL A 514 10.78 18.11 -38.36
N ALA A 515 9.93 18.48 -39.32
CA ALA A 515 9.72 19.87 -39.72
C ALA A 515 8.44 19.99 -40.56
N ASP A 516 7.94 21.21 -40.74
CA ASP A 516 6.87 21.52 -41.68
C ASP A 516 7.46 21.66 -43.10
N PHE A 517 7.54 20.56 -43.83
CA PHE A 517 8.20 20.50 -45.15
C PHE A 517 7.28 20.97 -46.27
N ASP A 518 5.96 20.95 -46.08
CA ASP A 518 4.98 21.39 -47.07
C ASP A 518 4.28 22.74 -46.74
N ARG A 519 4.65 23.36 -45.62
CA ARG A 519 4.15 24.66 -45.12
C ARG A 519 2.66 24.65 -44.85
N ASP A 520 2.09 23.53 -44.44
CA ASP A 520 0.69 23.43 -44.04
C ASP A 520 0.45 23.78 -42.55
N GLY A 521 1.52 24.06 -41.80
CA GLY A 521 1.50 24.37 -40.38
C GLY A 521 1.48 23.15 -39.47
N ARG A 522 1.66 21.94 -40.01
CA ARG A 522 1.78 20.67 -39.27
C ARG A 522 3.18 20.13 -39.43
N LEU A 523 3.60 19.33 -38.46
CA LEU A 523 4.92 18.70 -38.51
C LEU A 523 4.86 17.41 -39.33
N ASP A 524 5.76 17.31 -40.29
CA ASP A 524 6.02 16.12 -41.08
C ASP A 524 7.28 15.41 -40.58
N ILE A 525 7.45 14.17 -41.02
CA ILE A 525 8.57 13.31 -40.63
C ILE A 525 9.37 12.93 -41.87
N ALA A 526 10.70 13.06 -41.84
CA ALA A 526 11.58 12.65 -42.92
C ALA A 526 12.61 11.61 -42.45
N THR A 527 12.76 10.51 -43.20
CA THR A 527 13.77 9.48 -42.93
C THR A 527 14.52 9.10 -44.20
N GLY A 528 15.75 9.59 -44.38
CA GLY A 528 16.49 9.42 -45.63
C GLY A 528 15.83 10.16 -46.79
N ASN A 529 15.28 9.44 -47.78
CA ASN A 529 14.65 10.03 -48.97
C ASN A 529 13.12 9.89 -49.02
N ILE A 530 12.47 9.62 -47.89
CA ILE A 530 11.02 9.52 -47.75
C ILE A 530 10.50 10.54 -46.73
N LEU A 531 9.39 11.18 -47.07
CA LEU A 531 8.64 12.14 -46.27
C LEU A 531 7.31 11.52 -45.84
N TYR A 532 6.85 11.76 -44.63
CA TYR A 532 5.54 11.37 -44.12
C TYR A 532 4.78 12.63 -43.72
N LEU A 533 3.87 13.07 -44.58
CA LEU A 533 3.16 14.33 -44.39
C LEU A 533 2.08 14.23 -43.33
N GLY A 534 2.07 15.15 -42.38
CA GLY A 534 1.08 15.26 -41.31
C GLY A 534 -0.33 15.59 -41.85
N PRO A 535 -1.38 15.43 -41.02
CA PRO A 535 -1.40 14.74 -39.72
C PRO A 535 -1.57 13.21 -39.87
N ASP A 536 -1.83 12.70 -41.08
CA ASP A 536 -2.04 11.27 -41.33
C ASP A 536 -0.71 10.51 -41.58
N TRP A 537 0.43 11.22 -41.61
CA TRP A 537 1.78 10.73 -41.92
C TRP A 537 1.83 9.85 -43.17
N ARG A 538 1.28 10.36 -44.28
CA ARG A 538 1.24 9.62 -45.54
C ARG A 538 2.61 9.64 -46.23
N PRO A 539 3.16 8.48 -46.65
CA PRO A 539 4.48 8.43 -47.25
C PRO A 539 4.51 9.04 -48.66
N GLN A 540 5.51 9.88 -48.92
CA GLN A 540 5.86 10.44 -50.21
C GLN A 540 7.36 10.32 -50.43
N SER A 541 7.77 9.88 -51.62
CA SER A 541 9.19 9.81 -51.95
C SER A 541 9.71 11.17 -52.35
N MET A 542 10.82 11.61 -51.75
CA MET A 542 11.53 12.82 -52.15
C MET A 542 12.32 12.56 -53.45
N LEU A 543 13.01 11.42 -53.51
CA LEU A 543 13.89 11.05 -54.61
C LEU A 543 13.68 9.59 -55.02
N GLY A 544 13.24 9.37 -56.26
CA GLY A 544 13.14 8.02 -56.84
C GLY A 544 12.23 7.10 -56.02
N SER A 545 12.58 5.81 -55.93
CA SER A 545 11.88 4.86 -55.06
C SER A 545 12.56 4.79 -53.68
N PRO A 546 11.82 4.85 -52.56
CA PRO A 546 12.39 4.69 -51.22
C PRO A 546 13.10 3.35 -51.07
N LYS A 547 14.35 3.37 -50.61
CA LYS A 547 15.16 2.17 -50.38
C LYS A 547 14.77 1.51 -49.06
N GLU A 548 14.76 0.18 -49.04
CA GLU A 548 14.68 -0.62 -47.81
C GLU A 548 16.03 -1.31 -47.64
N TYR A 549 16.65 -1.10 -46.48
CA TYR A 549 17.94 -1.69 -46.14
C TYR A 549 17.75 -3.03 -45.41
N ASN A 550 18.74 -3.91 -45.53
CA ASN A 550 18.73 -5.15 -44.76
C ASN A 550 19.03 -4.84 -43.28
N PRO A 551 18.14 -5.20 -42.32
CA PRO A 551 18.39 -5.00 -40.89
C PRO A 551 19.66 -5.70 -40.35
N GLU A 552 20.17 -6.69 -41.09
CA GLU A 552 21.44 -7.36 -40.76
C GLU A 552 22.67 -6.50 -41.04
N GLY A 553 22.54 -5.46 -41.86
CA GLY A 553 23.59 -4.50 -42.19
C GLY A 553 23.28 -3.10 -41.66
N TYR A 554 23.79 -2.10 -42.37
CA TYR A 554 23.62 -0.68 -42.06
C TYR A 554 22.82 0.03 -43.15
N SER A 555 22.07 1.08 -42.78
CA SER A 555 21.58 2.05 -43.75
C SER A 555 22.74 2.89 -44.28
N GLU A 556 22.58 3.45 -45.47
CA GLU A 556 23.47 4.51 -45.95
C GLU A 556 23.03 5.89 -45.41
N GLU A 557 21.93 5.94 -44.66
CA GLU A 557 21.27 7.14 -44.10
C GLU A 557 21.34 7.06 -42.58
N PHE A 558 22.31 7.72 -41.96
CA PHE A 558 22.63 7.57 -40.53
C PHE A 558 21.94 8.62 -39.66
N LEU A 559 22.06 9.90 -40.02
CA LEU A 559 21.38 11.00 -39.33
C LEU A 559 20.64 11.88 -40.34
N CYS A 560 19.54 12.50 -39.90
CA CYS A 560 18.71 13.38 -40.70
C CYS A 560 18.43 14.66 -39.91
N PHE A 561 18.67 15.83 -40.50
CA PHE A 561 18.39 17.14 -39.91
C PHE A 561 17.57 17.99 -40.88
N ALA A 562 16.63 18.78 -40.35
CA ALA A 562 15.84 19.72 -41.14
C ALA A 562 16.34 21.15 -40.88
N GLU A 563 16.62 21.90 -41.93
CA GLU A 563 17.09 23.30 -41.84
C GLU A 563 16.70 24.07 -43.10
N GLU A 564 16.54 25.39 -42.98
CA GLU A 564 16.43 26.30 -44.11
C GLU A 564 17.84 26.66 -44.62
N LEU A 565 18.25 26.16 -45.79
CA LEU A 565 19.67 26.20 -46.19
C LEU A 565 20.01 27.20 -47.31
N ASP A 566 19.02 27.70 -48.05
CA ASP A 566 19.28 28.55 -49.23
C ASP A 566 18.50 29.88 -49.29
N GLY A 567 17.78 30.22 -48.22
CA GLY A 567 17.01 31.45 -48.08
C GLY A 567 15.69 31.46 -48.85
N ASP A 568 15.22 30.33 -49.41
CA ASP A 568 13.92 30.24 -50.07
C ASP A 568 12.75 30.03 -49.07
N GLY A 569 13.11 29.77 -47.81
CA GLY A 569 12.23 29.65 -46.67
C GLY A 569 11.55 28.29 -46.53
N TRP A 570 11.77 27.35 -47.44
CA TRP A 570 11.29 25.99 -47.29
C TRP A 570 12.29 25.16 -46.48
N MET A 571 11.77 24.27 -45.65
CA MET A 571 12.62 23.36 -44.90
C MET A 571 13.24 22.34 -45.86
N ASP A 572 14.55 22.23 -45.81
CA ASP A 572 15.35 21.25 -46.54
C ASP A 572 15.77 20.09 -45.62
N LEU A 573 16.36 19.05 -46.19
CA LEU A 573 16.84 17.90 -45.44
C LEU A 573 18.36 17.71 -45.63
N VAL A 574 19.09 17.67 -44.54
CA VAL A 574 20.49 17.22 -44.47
C VAL A 574 20.52 15.76 -44.07
N VAL A 575 21.18 14.93 -44.86
CA VAL A 575 21.31 13.49 -44.60
C VAL A 575 22.78 13.12 -44.49
N VAL A 576 23.18 12.73 -43.28
CA VAL A 576 24.54 12.26 -42.99
C VAL A 576 24.63 10.77 -43.30
N GLY A 577 25.60 10.41 -44.12
CA GLY A 577 25.82 9.01 -44.51
C GLY A 577 26.55 8.18 -43.46
N PHE A 578 26.70 6.88 -43.75
CA PHE A 578 27.56 5.97 -42.98
C PHE A 578 28.97 6.57 -42.79
N PRO A 579 29.66 6.37 -41.64
CA PRO A 579 31.00 6.89 -41.40
C PRO A 579 31.98 6.69 -42.57
N GLY A 580 32.52 7.80 -43.08
CA GLY A 580 33.39 7.88 -44.25
C GLY A 580 32.65 8.16 -45.58
N ALA A 581 31.32 8.16 -45.59
CA ALA A 581 30.50 8.55 -46.74
C ALA A 581 30.19 10.06 -46.73
N LYS A 582 29.59 10.53 -47.83
CA LYS A 582 29.20 11.94 -48.01
C LYS A 582 27.98 12.31 -47.15
N THR A 583 27.97 13.56 -46.68
CA THR A 583 26.75 14.23 -46.21
C THR A 583 26.08 14.91 -47.40
N ARG A 584 24.77 14.73 -47.51
CA ARG A 584 23.95 15.21 -48.63
C ARG A 584 22.98 16.27 -48.17
N TRP A 585 22.71 17.22 -49.05
CA TRP A 585 21.62 18.17 -48.92
C TRP A 585 20.55 17.83 -49.97
N LEU A 586 19.35 17.51 -49.49
CA LEU A 586 18.16 17.32 -50.31
C LEU A 586 17.37 18.63 -50.24
N ARG A 587 17.39 19.37 -51.35
CA ARG A 587 16.71 20.65 -51.50
C ARG A 587 15.24 20.43 -51.85
N ASN A 588 14.38 21.03 -51.04
CA ASN A 588 12.94 21.12 -51.24
C ASN A 588 12.65 21.99 -52.47
N PRO A 589 11.77 21.56 -53.39
CA PRO A 589 11.42 22.37 -54.55
C PRO A 589 10.52 23.57 -54.22
N GLY A 590 9.92 23.61 -53.02
CA GLY A 590 8.98 24.65 -52.60
C GLY A 590 7.61 24.62 -53.28
N HIS A 591 7.36 23.59 -54.09
CA HIS A 591 6.10 23.37 -54.78
C HIS A 591 5.71 21.88 -54.71
N PRO A 592 4.54 21.53 -54.16
CA PRO A 592 4.08 20.14 -54.09
C PRO A 592 4.07 19.47 -55.48
N GLY A 593 4.73 18.30 -55.58
CA GLY A 593 4.77 17.48 -56.79
C GLY A 593 5.95 17.76 -57.73
N GLU A 594 6.75 18.79 -57.47
CA GLU A 594 8.06 18.95 -58.11
C GLU A 594 9.10 18.01 -57.48
N PRO A 595 10.12 17.54 -58.23
CA PRO A 595 11.12 16.63 -57.69
C PRO A 595 12.14 17.38 -56.82
N TRP A 596 12.47 16.78 -55.68
CA TRP A 596 13.60 17.22 -54.85
C TRP A 596 14.92 17.10 -55.62
N ARG A 597 15.93 17.86 -55.20
CA ARG A 597 17.28 17.80 -55.78
C ARG A 597 18.32 17.47 -54.71
N GLU A 598 19.27 16.61 -55.05
CA GLU A 598 20.37 16.25 -54.17
C GLU A 598 21.65 17.01 -54.54
N TYR A 599 22.32 17.55 -53.53
CA TYR A 599 23.66 18.14 -53.59
C TYR A 599 24.57 17.44 -52.59
N THR A 600 25.87 17.38 -52.89
CA THR A 600 26.88 16.94 -51.90
C THR A 600 27.26 18.14 -51.05
N ALA A 601 26.98 18.07 -49.74
CA ALA A 601 27.36 19.09 -48.77
C ALA A 601 28.81 18.89 -48.32
N VAL A 602 29.13 17.68 -47.84
CA VAL A 602 30.47 17.29 -47.36
C VAL A 602 30.84 15.94 -47.98
N GLU A 603 32.05 15.81 -48.53
CA GLU A 603 32.47 14.57 -49.22
C GLU A 603 32.62 13.36 -48.28
N LYS A 604 33.06 13.60 -47.03
CA LYS A 604 33.27 12.55 -46.04
C LYS A 604 32.99 13.04 -44.62
N THR A 605 32.12 12.33 -43.91
CA THR A 605 31.81 12.55 -42.48
C THR A 605 32.19 11.30 -41.69
N GLY A 606 33.07 11.39 -40.70
CA GLY A 606 33.86 10.24 -40.21
C GLY A 606 33.40 9.56 -38.91
N ASN A 607 32.39 10.07 -38.22
CA ASN A 607 31.93 9.56 -36.91
C ASN A 607 30.43 9.18 -36.93
N GLU A 608 29.97 8.43 -35.92
CA GLU A 608 28.57 7.95 -35.78
C GLU A 608 27.67 8.89 -34.97
N SER A 609 28.25 9.94 -34.39
CA SER A 609 27.54 10.96 -33.59
C SER A 609 27.84 12.39 -34.07
N PRO A 610 27.71 12.71 -35.37
CA PRO A 610 27.73 14.09 -35.79
C PRO A 610 26.51 14.83 -35.22
N ASP A 611 26.66 16.12 -35.01
CA ASP A 611 25.62 16.97 -34.42
C ASP A 611 25.30 18.17 -35.32
N TRP A 612 24.11 18.73 -35.18
CA TRP A 612 23.62 19.89 -35.93
C TRP A 612 23.28 21.03 -34.98
N THR A 613 24.26 21.89 -34.74
CA THR A 613 24.22 22.88 -33.65
C THR A 613 24.94 24.17 -34.00
N ASP A 614 24.55 25.28 -33.37
CA ASP A 614 25.16 26.61 -33.57
C ASP A 614 26.34 26.73 -32.61
N VAL A 615 27.54 26.38 -33.09
CA VAL A 615 28.73 26.26 -32.23
C VAL A 615 29.34 27.61 -31.90
N ASP A 616 29.23 28.60 -32.80
CA ASP A 616 29.83 29.92 -32.58
C ASP A 616 28.83 31.02 -32.23
N ASN A 617 27.58 30.65 -31.94
CA ASN A 617 26.49 31.54 -31.57
C ASN A 617 26.23 32.63 -32.62
N ASP A 618 26.39 32.30 -33.91
CA ASP A 618 26.13 33.22 -35.02
C ASP A 618 24.67 33.20 -35.50
N GLY A 619 23.85 32.32 -34.92
CA GLY A 619 22.43 32.12 -35.24
C GLY A 619 22.21 31.12 -36.38
N HIS A 620 23.26 30.55 -36.94
CA HIS A 620 23.21 29.50 -37.95
C HIS A 620 23.83 28.21 -37.38
N LYS A 621 23.24 27.06 -37.74
CA LYS A 621 23.74 25.77 -37.27
C LYS A 621 24.78 25.20 -38.22
N GLU A 622 25.72 24.45 -37.65
CA GLU A 622 26.75 23.72 -38.35
C GLU A 622 26.58 22.22 -38.21
N LEU A 623 27.12 21.51 -39.20
CA LEU A 623 27.49 20.11 -38.99
C LEU A 623 28.78 20.06 -38.16
N LEU A 624 28.68 19.61 -36.92
CA LEU A 624 29.80 19.22 -36.08
C LEU A 624 30.13 17.74 -36.32
N PHE A 625 31.36 17.45 -36.73
CA PHE A 625 31.76 16.09 -37.08
C PHE A 625 33.28 15.86 -37.00
N VAL A 626 33.70 14.60 -37.14
CA VAL A 626 35.11 14.25 -37.28
C VAL A 626 35.46 14.08 -38.76
N SER A 627 36.36 14.94 -39.25
CA SER A 627 36.94 14.88 -40.60
C SER A 627 38.26 14.09 -40.62
N GLU A 628 38.86 13.91 -41.80
CA GLU A 628 40.20 13.32 -41.91
C GLU A 628 41.28 14.17 -41.19
N GLU A 629 41.06 15.48 -41.07
CA GLU A 629 42.00 16.44 -40.46
C GLU A 629 41.78 16.64 -38.96
N GLY A 630 40.70 16.08 -38.41
CA GLY A 630 40.29 16.19 -37.00
C GLY A 630 38.85 16.67 -36.84
N THR A 631 38.45 17.06 -35.63
CA THR A 631 37.09 17.57 -35.36
C THR A 631 36.89 18.90 -36.08
N ALA A 632 35.74 19.05 -36.75
CA ALA A 632 35.49 20.16 -37.66
C ALA A 632 34.01 20.55 -37.70
N LEU A 633 33.78 21.78 -38.17
CA LEU A 633 32.47 22.37 -38.44
C LEU A 633 32.32 22.53 -39.95
N ALA A 634 31.15 22.22 -40.52
CA ALA A 634 30.83 22.52 -41.91
C ALA A 634 29.63 23.45 -42.04
N ARG A 635 29.79 24.49 -42.88
CA ARG A 635 28.78 25.53 -43.15
C ARG A 635 28.44 25.66 -44.64
N PRO A 636 27.17 25.90 -45.00
CA PRO A 636 26.84 26.30 -46.36
C PRO A 636 27.59 27.60 -46.73
N GLY A 637 28.16 27.63 -47.94
CA GLY A 637 28.73 28.85 -48.49
C GLY A 637 27.67 29.76 -49.10
N VAL A 638 28.10 30.88 -49.72
CA VAL A 638 27.20 31.81 -50.44
C VAL A 638 26.38 31.10 -51.54
N ASP A 639 26.96 30.08 -52.17
CA ASP A 639 26.25 29.14 -53.04
C ASP A 639 26.19 27.78 -52.32
N PRO A 640 25.08 27.46 -51.63
CA PRO A 640 24.97 26.22 -50.85
C PRO A 640 24.99 24.96 -51.72
N THR A 641 24.88 25.09 -53.06
CA THR A 641 24.95 23.95 -54.00
C THR A 641 26.39 23.47 -54.23
N LYS A 642 27.38 24.21 -53.73
CA LYS A 642 28.78 23.81 -53.69
C LYS A 642 29.10 23.09 -52.38
N LEU A 643 30.26 22.43 -52.36
CA LEU A 643 30.79 21.86 -51.14
C LEU A 643 30.86 22.92 -50.04
N TRP A 644 30.41 22.53 -48.86
CA TRP A 644 30.37 23.38 -47.69
C TRP A 644 31.77 23.70 -47.19
N SER A 645 31.91 24.88 -46.59
CA SER A 645 33.18 25.33 -46.03
C SER A 645 33.44 24.58 -44.74
N ILE A 646 34.58 23.89 -44.66
CA ILE A 646 35.00 23.12 -43.48
C ILE A 646 36.00 23.94 -42.66
N HIS A 647 35.72 24.09 -41.37
CA HIS A 647 36.61 24.70 -40.39
C HIS A 647 37.06 23.64 -39.37
N VAL A 648 38.36 23.32 -39.35
CA VAL A 648 38.92 22.35 -38.40
C VAL A 648 39.19 23.05 -37.07
N ILE A 649 38.46 22.64 -36.02
CA ILE A 649 38.58 23.19 -34.67
C ILE A 649 39.69 22.51 -33.87
N ALA A 650 39.93 21.22 -34.13
CA ALA A 650 40.89 20.38 -33.43
C ALA A 650 41.61 19.50 -34.44
N GLY A 651 42.95 19.58 -34.47
CA GLY A 651 43.75 18.87 -35.47
C GLY A 651 44.00 17.40 -35.11
N THR A 652 44.65 16.68 -36.03
CA THR A 652 44.97 15.23 -35.91
C THR A 652 45.77 14.78 -34.66
N ARG A 653 46.28 15.70 -33.84
CA ARG A 653 46.98 15.38 -32.57
C ARG A 653 46.03 15.23 -31.38
N ASP A 654 44.82 15.76 -31.51
CA ASP A 654 43.78 15.70 -30.48
C ASP A 654 42.96 14.41 -30.61
N PRO A 655 42.11 14.08 -29.63
CA PRO A 655 41.19 12.95 -29.74
C PRO A 655 40.32 13.04 -30.99
N ARG A 656 40.00 11.89 -31.57
CA ARG A 656 39.14 11.76 -32.74
C ARG A 656 38.01 10.80 -32.39
N PRO A 657 36.97 11.30 -31.69
CA PRO A 657 35.90 10.45 -31.19
C PRO A 657 35.11 9.86 -32.36
N GLY A 658 35.04 8.53 -32.43
CA GLY A 658 34.06 7.87 -33.32
C GLY A 658 32.62 8.04 -32.83
N HIS A 659 32.47 8.36 -31.53
CA HIS A 659 31.27 8.35 -30.72
C HIS A 659 31.42 9.40 -29.60
N GLY A 660 30.34 10.06 -29.20
CA GLY A 660 30.37 11.04 -28.12
C GLY A 660 30.85 12.42 -28.55
N LEU A 661 30.05 13.13 -29.34
CA LEU A 661 30.17 14.59 -29.44
C LEU A 661 29.00 15.24 -28.69
N GLY A 662 29.27 16.38 -28.08
CA GLY A 662 28.29 17.23 -27.42
C GLY A 662 28.76 18.68 -27.41
N THR A 663 27.83 19.61 -27.18
CA THR A 663 28.11 21.05 -27.10
C THR A 663 27.52 21.64 -25.83
N GLY A 664 28.23 22.62 -25.24
CA GLY A 664 27.75 23.44 -24.13
C GLY A 664 28.87 24.12 -23.35
N ASP A 665 28.53 25.18 -22.62
CA ASP A 665 29.45 26.01 -21.84
C ASP A 665 29.96 25.30 -20.57
N ILE A 666 31.10 24.61 -20.65
CA ILE A 666 31.67 23.83 -19.53
C ILE A 666 32.35 24.73 -18.48
N ASN A 667 32.83 25.90 -18.89
CA ASN A 667 33.65 26.76 -18.03
C ASN A 667 32.91 28.01 -17.52
N GLY A 668 31.65 28.20 -17.93
CA GLY A 668 30.77 29.29 -17.51
C GLY A 668 31.13 30.65 -18.14
N ASP A 669 31.81 30.65 -19.29
CA ASP A 669 32.27 31.87 -19.95
C ASP A 669 31.31 32.40 -21.04
N GLY A 670 30.19 31.72 -21.23
CA GLY A 670 29.13 32.06 -22.18
C GLY A 670 29.39 31.61 -23.61
N ARG A 671 30.36 30.71 -23.86
CA ARG A 671 30.62 30.10 -25.17
C ARG A 671 30.52 28.59 -25.07
N ASP A 672 29.94 27.97 -26.09
CA ASP A 672 29.77 26.52 -26.10
C ASP A 672 31.09 25.82 -26.42
N ASP A 673 31.54 24.98 -25.49
CA ASP A 673 32.66 24.08 -25.65
C ASP A 673 32.21 22.79 -26.34
N ILE A 674 33.16 22.05 -26.93
CA ILE A 674 32.85 20.76 -27.57
C ILE A 674 33.37 19.62 -26.72
N VAL A 675 32.49 18.70 -26.37
CA VAL A 675 32.76 17.60 -25.44
C VAL A 675 32.97 16.30 -26.19
N CYS A 676 33.89 15.48 -25.67
CA CYS A 676 34.07 14.09 -26.06
C CYS A 676 34.36 13.19 -24.86
N PRO A 677 34.41 11.85 -25.03
CA PRO A 677 34.62 10.92 -23.90
C PRO A 677 35.95 11.16 -23.16
N GLU A 678 36.95 11.66 -23.87
CA GLU A 678 38.30 11.92 -23.37
C GLU A 678 38.54 13.35 -22.84
N GLY A 679 37.57 14.26 -22.96
CA GLY A 679 37.69 15.62 -22.46
C GLY A 679 36.79 16.61 -23.20
N PHE A 680 37.21 17.88 -23.27
CA PHE A 680 36.51 18.90 -24.04
C PHE A 680 37.49 19.88 -24.68
N TRP A 681 37.09 20.49 -25.78
CA TRP A 681 37.78 21.59 -26.43
C TRP A 681 37.15 22.91 -26.01
N GLU A 682 37.96 23.79 -25.44
CA GLU A 682 37.55 25.13 -25.01
C GLU A 682 37.42 26.07 -26.21
N ALA A 683 36.25 26.69 -26.35
CA ALA A 683 35.96 27.65 -27.40
C ALA A 683 36.77 28.94 -27.21
N PRO A 684 37.58 29.37 -28.20
CA PRO A 684 38.27 30.66 -28.12
C PRO A 684 37.28 31.82 -28.30
N ALA A 685 37.69 33.04 -27.94
CA ALA A 685 36.87 34.25 -28.11
C ALA A 685 36.42 34.52 -29.56
N ALA A 686 37.11 33.93 -30.55
CA ALA A 686 36.68 33.86 -31.93
C ALA A 686 36.63 32.39 -32.35
N PRO A 687 35.50 31.69 -32.19
CA PRO A 687 35.39 30.24 -32.40
C PRO A 687 35.79 29.77 -33.80
N ALA A 688 35.58 30.62 -34.80
CA ALA A 688 36.04 30.44 -36.19
C ALA A 688 37.57 30.61 -36.39
N SER A 689 38.34 30.80 -35.32
CA SER A 689 39.81 30.85 -35.35
C SER A 689 40.41 29.71 -34.53
N GLY A 690 40.68 28.58 -35.18
CA GLY A 690 41.32 27.42 -34.57
C GLY A 690 42.85 27.53 -34.38
N PRO A 691 43.47 26.55 -33.68
CA PRO A 691 42.83 25.41 -33.01
C PRO A 691 42.34 25.75 -31.58
N TRP A 692 41.29 25.06 -31.14
CA TRP A 692 40.74 25.14 -29.78
C TRP A 692 41.66 24.44 -28.77
N VAL A 693 41.55 24.79 -27.48
CA VAL A 693 42.41 24.22 -26.42
C VAL A 693 41.76 22.97 -25.84
N PHE A 694 42.43 21.82 -25.91
CA PHE A 694 41.90 20.56 -25.38
C PHE A 694 42.22 20.36 -23.88
N HIS A 695 41.18 20.10 -23.08
CA HIS A 695 41.25 19.76 -21.67
C HIS A 695 40.93 18.28 -21.46
N LYS A 696 41.94 17.50 -21.08
CA LYS A 696 41.81 16.06 -20.91
C LYS A 696 41.10 15.69 -19.60
N VAL A 697 39.90 15.13 -19.70
CA VAL A 697 39.08 14.66 -18.57
C VAL A 697 38.26 13.46 -19.02
N LYS A 698 38.12 12.43 -18.18
CA LYS A 698 37.27 11.28 -18.54
C LYS A 698 35.79 11.61 -18.31
N LEU A 699 35.06 11.91 -19.37
CA LEU A 699 33.64 12.32 -19.36
C LEU A 699 32.69 11.28 -19.95
N GLY A 700 33.20 10.09 -20.27
CA GLY A 700 32.40 8.98 -20.79
C GLY A 700 33.11 7.63 -20.66
N PHE A 701 32.36 6.56 -20.93
CA PHE A 701 32.93 5.23 -21.19
C PHE A 701 33.35 5.10 -22.66
N GLU A 702 33.92 3.95 -23.04
CA GLU A 702 34.27 3.68 -24.44
C GLU A 702 32.98 3.72 -25.29
N ALA A 703 32.94 4.65 -26.26
CA ALA A 703 31.88 4.88 -27.23
C ALA A 703 30.49 5.21 -26.64
N PRO A 704 30.26 6.44 -26.17
CA PRO A 704 28.92 6.91 -25.82
C PRO A 704 28.13 7.44 -27.03
N ALA A 705 26.83 7.63 -26.87
CA ALA A 705 26.03 8.34 -27.87
C ALA A 705 26.36 9.85 -27.86
N GLN A 706 25.49 10.70 -28.42
CA GLN A 706 25.57 12.15 -28.21
C GLN A 706 25.66 12.46 -26.71
N MET A 707 26.56 13.37 -26.35
CA MET A 707 26.80 13.78 -24.97
C MET A 707 26.07 15.09 -24.70
N VAL A 708 25.51 15.23 -23.52
CA VAL A 708 24.70 16.41 -23.14
C VAL A 708 25.43 17.18 -22.06
N VAL A 709 25.47 18.51 -22.19
CA VAL A 709 26.01 19.43 -21.19
C VAL A 709 24.87 20.21 -20.54
N LEU A 710 24.73 20.11 -19.21
CA LEU A 710 23.74 20.85 -18.41
C LEU A 710 24.09 20.80 -16.92
N ASP A 711 23.52 21.70 -16.13
CA ASP A 711 23.57 21.64 -14.65
C ASP A 711 22.54 20.61 -14.13
N VAL A 712 23.00 19.43 -13.68
CA VAL A 712 22.14 18.29 -13.31
C VAL A 712 21.70 18.36 -11.85
N ASP A 713 22.51 18.90 -10.95
CA ASP A 713 22.22 18.97 -9.51
C ASP A 713 21.81 20.38 -9.01
N ALA A 714 21.74 21.34 -9.93
CA ALA A 714 21.37 22.73 -9.72
C ALA A 714 22.37 23.51 -8.84
N ASP A 715 23.66 23.16 -8.88
CA ASP A 715 24.71 23.84 -8.13
C ASP A 715 25.36 25.03 -8.89
N GLY A 716 25.02 25.17 -10.18
CA GLY A 716 25.42 26.24 -11.06
C GLY A 716 26.66 25.97 -11.91
N ASP A 717 27.24 24.77 -11.86
CA ASP A 717 28.27 24.32 -12.82
C ASP A 717 27.72 23.35 -13.88
N ALA A 718 28.53 23.09 -14.91
CA ALA A 718 28.09 22.38 -16.10
C ALA A 718 28.53 20.92 -16.05
N ASP A 719 27.56 20.02 -15.92
CA ASP A 719 27.79 18.59 -15.90
C ASP A 719 27.69 17.98 -17.30
N VAL A 720 28.17 16.74 -17.41
CA VAL A 720 28.14 15.98 -18.66
C VAL A 720 27.39 14.67 -18.50
N VAL A 721 26.37 14.43 -19.32
CA VAL A 721 25.62 13.17 -19.37
C VAL A 721 26.14 12.33 -20.53
N SER A 722 26.37 11.04 -20.25
CA SER A 722 26.95 10.10 -21.20
C SER A 722 26.32 8.72 -21.06
N SER A 723 25.84 8.19 -22.18
CA SER A 723 25.22 6.86 -22.29
C SER A 723 26.20 5.79 -22.75
N GLY A 724 25.96 4.51 -22.44
CA GLY A 724 26.72 3.40 -23.02
C GLY A 724 26.14 2.96 -24.36
N ALA A 725 26.68 3.44 -25.49
CA ALA A 725 26.15 3.08 -26.82
C ALA A 725 26.42 1.60 -27.21
N HIS A 726 27.44 0.98 -26.60
CA HIS A 726 27.85 -0.41 -26.81
C HIS A 726 27.83 -1.23 -25.51
N ARG A 727 27.38 -0.63 -24.40
CA ARG A 727 27.43 -1.18 -23.05
C ARG A 727 26.10 -1.00 -22.33
N TYR A 728 25.98 -1.52 -21.11
CA TYR A 728 24.87 -1.18 -20.22
C TYR A 728 25.09 0.15 -19.55
N GLY A 729 24.06 1.00 -19.49
CA GLY A 729 23.94 2.06 -18.51
C GLY A 729 24.00 3.50 -19.04
N LEU A 730 23.67 4.42 -18.12
CA LEU A 730 23.60 5.87 -18.30
C LEU A 730 24.23 6.52 -17.06
N TRP A 731 25.05 7.55 -17.28
CA TRP A 731 25.77 8.26 -16.23
C TRP A 731 25.74 9.77 -16.45
N TRP A 732 25.94 10.50 -15.37
CA TRP A 732 26.34 11.90 -15.43
C TRP A 732 27.67 12.10 -14.69
N TYR A 733 28.41 13.10 -15.08
CA TYR A 733 29.73 13.44 -14.57
C TYR A 733 29.63 14.83 -13.96
N GLU A 734 29.54 14.86 -12.63
CA GLU A 734 29.43 16.07 -11.81
C GLU A 734 30.71 16.86 -11.91
N GLN A 735 30.63 18.11 -12.36
CA GLN A 735 31.71 19.06 -12.18
C GLN A 735 31.73 19.51 -10.71
N THR A 736 32.91 19.59 -10.11
CA THR A 736 33.03 20.10 -8.73
C THR A 736 34.30 20.92 -8.60
N ARG A 737 34.41 21.67 -7.51
CA ARG A 737 35.66 22.38 -7.15
C ARG A 737 36.88 21.47 -7.02
N GLU A 738 36.69 20.17 -6.78
CA GLU A 738 37.77 19.18 -6.64
C GLU A 738 38.06 18.41 -7.94
N GLY A 739 37.31 18.69 -9.02
CA GLY A 739 37.36 17.98 -10.30
C GLY A 739 36.05 17.25 -10.60
N TRP A 740 36.13 16.21 -11.43
CA TRP A 740 34.95 15.53 -11.97
C TRP A 740 34.59 14.25 -11.22
N ARG A 741 33.31 14.03 -10.93
CA ARG A 741 32.81 12.86 -10.18
C ARG A 741 31.71 12.13 -10.96
N PRO A 742 31.87 10.83 -11.27
CA PRO A 742 30.85 10.09 -12.01
C PRO A 742 29.73 9.60 -11.08
N HIS A 743 28.50 9.70 -11.57
CA HIS A 743 27.29 9.23 -10.90
C HIS A 743 26.47 8.35 -11.85
N GLU A 744 25.88 7.30 -11.27
CA GLU A 744 25.05 6.35 -12.00
C GLU A 744 23.61 6.83 -12.07
N ILE A 745 23.04 6.83 -13.28
CA ILE A 745 21.60 7.03 -13.52
C ILE A 745 20.92 5.66 -13.64
N ASP A 746 21.43 4.80 -14.52
CA ASP A 746 20.94 3.43 -14.71
C ASP A 746 22.06 2.49 -15.19
N LYS A 747 21.88 1.19 -14.94
CA LYS A 747 22.74 0.11 -15.46
C LYS A 747 21.94 -1.05 -16.03
N ALA A 748 20.62 -0.91 -16.16
CA ALA A 748 19.74 -1.99 -16.59
C ALA A 748 19.59 -2.10 -18.11
N ILE A 749 19.80 -1.01 -18.85
CA ILE A 749 19.59 -0.98 -20.31
C ILE A 749 20.90 -0.99 -21.07
N SER A 750 21.00 -1.86 -22.08
CA SER A 750 22.11 -1.95 -23.02
C SER A 750 21.93 -1.03 -24.24
N GLN A 751 23.05 -0.59 -24.81
CA GLN A 751 23.15 0.09 -26.09
C GLN A 751 22.28 1.35 -26.20
N LEU A 752 22.34 2.21 -25.17
CA LEU A 752 21.67 3.52 -25.16
C LEU A 752 22.36 4.45 -26.16
N HIS A 753 21.88 4.47 -27.41
CA HIS A 753 22.66 4.93 -28.58
C HIS A 753 22.24 6.31 -29.12
N ALA A 754 21.26 6.94 -28.50
CA ALA A 754 20.87 8.32 -28.77
C ALA A 754 20.27 8.91 -27.48
N LEU A 755 20.48 10.20 -27.22
CA LEU A 755 20.08 10.87 -25.99
C LEU A 755 19.58 12.28 -26.30
N HIS A 756 18.42 12.63 -25.78
CA HIS A 756 17.86 13.99 -25.87
C HIS A 756 17.38 14.46 -24.50
N VAL A 757 17.47 15.77 -24.28
CA VAL A 757 16.89 16.44 -23.10
C VAL A 757 15.53 17.02 -23.48
N ALA A 758 14.53 16.76 -22.66
CA ALA A 758 13.20 17.35 -22.79
C ALA A 758 12.48 17.32 -21.44
N ASP A 759 11.64 18.31 -21.15
CA ASP A 759 10.69 18.23 -20.04
C ASP A 759 9.45 17.44 -20.53
N ILE A 760 9.54 16.11 -20.48
CA ILE A 760 8.53 15.21 -21.07
C ILE A 760 7.23 15.25 -20.28
N ASN A 761 7.33 15.50 -18.98
CA ASN A 761 6.20 15.47 -18.06
C ASN A 761 5.64 16.88 -17.73
N ASN A 762 6.31 17.94 -18.17
CA ASN A 762 5.98 19.35 -17.91
C ASN A 762 6.04 19.75 -16.42
N ASP A 763 7.04 19.23 -15.69
CA ASP A 763 7.32 19.57 -14.29
C ASP A 763 8.40 20.64 -14.10
N GLY A 764 9.00 21.10 -15.21
CA GLY A 764 10.01 22.15 -15.25
C GLY A 764 11.44 21.64 -15.06
N LEU A 765 11.68 20.33 -14.93
CA LEU A 765 13.01 19.73 -14.84
C LEU A 765 13.43 19.09 -16.17
N PRO A 766 14.74 19.07 -16.48
CA PRO A 766 15.24 18.41 -17.69
C PRO A 766 15.23 16.88 -17.52
N ASP A 767 14.33 16.20 -18.26
CA ASP A 767 14.34 14.74 -18.35
C ASP A 767 15.23 14.25 -19.49
N PHE A 768 15.67 12.99 -19.39
CA PHE A 768 16.48 12.35 -20.43
C PHE A 768 15.71 11.28 -21.19
N VAL A 769 15.48 11.50 -22.48
CA VAL A 769 14.86 10.50 -23.37
C VAL A 769 15.95 9.75 -24.11
N THR A 770 15.84 8.43 -24.14
CA THR A 770 16.83 7.57 -24.81
C THR A 770 16.22 6.21 -25.14
N GLY A 771 17.02 5.31 -25.68
CA GLY A 771 16.61 3.94 -25.89
C GLY A 771 17.71 3.08 -26.48
N LYS A 772 17.40 1.80 -26.61
CA LYS A 772 18.31 0.82 -27.18
C LYS A 772 18.32 0.92 -28.71
N ARG A 773 19.50 0.99 -29.32
CA ARG A 773 19.66 0.72 -30.75
C ARG A 773 19.63 -0.79 -31.00
N PHE A 774 18.60 -1.25 -31.70
CA PHE A 774 18.40 -2.67 -31.96
C PHE A 774 19.48 -3.20 -32.93
N TRP A 775 20.31 -4.14 -32.48
CA TRP A 775 21.47 -4.64 -33.23
C TRP A 775 22.39 -3.50 -33.71
N ALA A 776 22.87 -2.66 -32.79
CA ALA A 776 23.84 -1.60 -33.11
C ALA A 776 25.06 -2.19 -33.83
N HIS A 777 25.74 -3.13 -33.17
CA HIS A 777 26.61 -4.11 -33.80
C HIS A 777 26.05 -5.53 -33.66
N ARG A 778 26.28 -6.37 -34.68
CA ARG A 778 25.81 -7.77 -34.70
C ARG A 778 26.58 -8.67 -33.72
N GLU A 779 27.73 -8.22 -33.26
CA GLU A 779 28.59 -8.90 -32.28
C GLU A 779 29.41 -7.85 -31.51
N GLY A 780 29.92 -8.21 -30.34
CA GLY A 780 30.84 -7.37 -29.56
C GLY A 780 30.18 -6.40 -28.58
N ASP A 781 28.92 -6.02 -28.80
CA ASP A 781 28.17 -5.15 -27.88
C ASP A 781 27.56 -5.95 -26.71
N ASP A 782 27.43 -5.29 -25.56
CA ASP A 782 26.71 -5.87 -24.42
C ASP A 782 25.19 -5.94 -24.72
N GLY A 783 24.51 -6.99 -24.27
CA GLY A 783 23.04 -7.06 -24.28
C GLY A 783 22.39 -7.05 -25.66
N ILE A 784 23.07 -7.51 -26.72
CA ILE A 784 22.57 -7.51 -28.13
C ILE A 784 21.13 -8.02 -28.26
N GLU A 785 20.76 -9.08 -27.55
CA GLU A 785 19.44 -9.70 -27.60
C GLU A 785 18.40 -9.11 -26.62
N ASP A 786 18.78 -8.12 -25.81
CA ASP A 786 17.84 -7.46 -24.89
C ASP A 786 16.71 -6.73 -25.66
N PRO A 787 15.56 -6.47 -25.01
CA PRO A 787 14.46 -5.73 -25.62
C PRO A 787 14.89 -4.36 -26.17
N ALA A 788 14.37 -4.01 -27.35
CA ALA A 788 14.61 -2.72 -28.01
C ALA A 788 13.74 -1.64 -27.36
N VAL A 789 14.16 -1.16 -26.19
CA VAL A 789 13.40 -0.19 -25.40
C VAL A 789 13.52 1.23 -25.92
N VAL A 790 12.43 1.99 -25.80
CA VAL A 790 12.41 3.46 -25.76
C VAL A 790 11.96 3.84 -24.37
N CYS A 791 12.68 4.75 -23.72
CA CYS A 791 12.41 5.14 -22.34
C CYS A 791 12.79 6.60 -22.09
N TRP A 792 12.34 7.12 -20.95
CA TRP A 792 12.83 8.37 -20.42
C TRP A 792 13.17 8.26 -18.93
N PHE A 793 14.09 9.09 -18.47
CA PHE A 793 14.53 9.18 -17.09
C PHE A 793 14.09 10.52 -16.53
N GLU A 794 13.14 10.45 -15.59
CA GLU A 794 12.62 11.60 -14.86
C GLU A 794 13.63 12.08 -13.85
N LEU A 795 13.94 13.38 -13.88
CA LEU A 795 14.75 14.02 -12.85
C LEU A 795 13.86 14.42 -11.66
N SER A 796 14.27 14.04 -10.46
CA SER A 796 13.68 14.51 -9.19
C SER A 796 14.79 15.04 -8.30
N GLN A 797 14.66 16.29 -7.84
CA GLN A 797 15.64 16.93 -6.97
C GLN A 797 15.05 17.24 -5.58
N GLU A 798 15.71 16.79 -4.52
CA GLU A 798 15.41 17.22 -3.13
C GLU A 798 16.67 17.78 -2.47
N GLY A 799 16.68 19.11 -2.21
CA GLY A 799 17.81 19.78 -1.55
C GLY A 799 19.12 19.76 -2.34
N GLY A 800 19.05 19.87 -3.68
CA GLY A 800 20.20 19.82 -4.58
C GLY A 800 20.78 18.41 -4.78
N ARG A 801 19.98 17.36 -4.53
CA ARG A 801 20.40 15.97 -4.78
C ARG A 801 19.54 15.37 -5.89
N PRO A 802 20.13 15.09 -7.07
CA PRO A 802 19.40 14.49 -8.17
C PRO A 802 19.12 13.01 -7.90
N SER A 803 17.94 12.59 -8.30
CA SER A 803 17.50 11.20 -8.29
C SER A 803 16.67 10.92 -9.54
N TRP A 804 16.70 9.66 -10.00
CA TRP A 804 16.21 9.31 -11.32
C TRP A 804 15.15 8.22 -11.26
N ILE A 805 14.11 8.37 -12.08
CA ILE A 805 13.05 7.37 -12.24
C ILE A 805 12.92 7.02 -13.72
N ARG A 806 13.12 5.75 -14.04
CA ARG A 806 12.97 5.25 -15.40
C ARG A 806 11.51 4.97 -15.73
N HIS A 807 11.08 5.44 -16.89
CA HIS A 807 9.78 5.17 -17.48
C HIS A 807 9.95 4.52 -18.85
N ASP A 808 9.49 3.28 -18.99
CA ASP A 808 9.54 2.56 -20.27
C ASP A 808 8.33 2.96 -21.14
N ILE A 809 8.60 3.39 -22.37
CA ILE A 809 7.58 3.81 -23.35
C ILE A 809 7.13 2.63 -24.21
N ASP A 810 8.09 1.88 -24.76
CA ASP A 810 7.87 0.68 -25.57
C ASP A 810 9.12 -0.21 -25.49
N SER A 811 8.95 -1.52 -25.70
CA SER A 811 10.03 -2.52 -25.57
C SER A 811 10.42 -3.24 -26.87
N ASP A 812 9.81 -2.87 -28.00
CA ASP A 812 10.03 -3.51 -29.32
C ASP A 812 10.02 -2.47 -30.46
N SER A 813 10.75 -1.38 -30.25
CA SER A 813 10.90 -0.30 -31.22
C SER A 813 12.34 0.22 -31.22
N GLY A 814 12.87 0.55 -30.05
CA GLY A 814 14.21 1.10 -29.88
C GLY A 814 14.37 2.48 -30.52
N VAL A 815 15.59 2.98 -30.47
CA VAL A 815 16.04 4.20 -31.15
C VAL A 815 17.06 3.87 -32.24
N GLY A 816 17.34 4.82 -33.11
CA GLY A 816 18.44 4.73 -34.07
C GLY A 816 19.72 5.37 -33.52
N LEU A 817 20.48 6.01 -34.38
CA LEU A 817 21.59 6.91 -34.02
C LEU A 817 21.12 8.32 -33.67
N HIS A 818 19.91 8.67 -34.11
CA HIS A 818 19.30 9.97 -33.89
C HIS A 818 17.78 9.83 -33.90
N PHE A 819 17.09 10.57 -33.02
CA PHE A 819 15.64 10.62 -32.99
C PHE A 819 15.18 12.05 -32.69
N GLN A 820 13.89 12.33 -32.75
CA GLN A 820 13.36 13.69 -32.56
C GLN A 820 12.23 13.70 -31.55
N ILE A 821 12.12 14.82 -30.83
CA ILE A 821 11.07 15.10 -29.86
C ILE A 821 10.39 16.41 -30.26
N ALA A 822 9.08 16.37 -30.50
CA ALA A 822 8.30 17.53 -30.89
C ALA A 822 6.80 17.29 -30.60
N ASP A 823 6.00 18.37 -30.53
CA ASP A 823 4.54 18.28 -30.49
C ASP A 823 4.00 18.06 -31.92
N LEU A 824 3.80 16.80 -32.31
CA LEU A 824 3.49 16.42 -33.69
C LEU A 824 2.02 16.62 -34.04
N ASP A 825 1.12 16.51 -33.06
CA ASP A 825 -0.32 16.67 -33.26
C ASP A 825 -0.87 18.02 -32.78
N GLY A 826 0.00 18.91 -32.30
CA GLY A 826 -0.30 20.30 -31.94
C GLY A 826 -1.10 20.41 -30.65
N ASP A 827 -0.96 19.43 -29.76
CA ASP A 827 -1.78 19.26 -28.58
C ASP A 827 -1.16 19.87 -27.31
N GLY A 828 0.09 20.34 -27.43
CA GLY A 828 0.91 20.96 -26.39
C GLY A 828 1.79 19.98 -25.61
N LEU A 829 1.76 18.69 -25.94
CA LEU A 829 2.58 17.66 -25.31
C LEU A 829 3.72 17.23 -26.25
N LEU A 830 4.83 16.78 -25.67
CA LEU A 830 5.98 16.31 -26.45
C LEU A 830 5.80 14.85 -26.85
N ASP A 831 5.92 14.59 -28.15
CA ASP A 831 5.90 13.28 -28.78
C ASP A 831 7.30 12.85 -29.22
N ILE A 832 7.48 11.56 -29.50
CA ILE A 832 8.78 10.99 -29.88
C ILE A 832 8.67 10.30 -31.22
N VAL A 833 9.61 10.54 -32.13
CA VAL A 833 9.72 9.85 -33.42
C VAL A 833 11.04 9.11 -33.50
N THR A 834 11.02 7.82 -33.81
CA THR A 834 12.22 7.00 -34.01
C THR A 834 12.24 6.37 -35.40
N SER A 835 13.46 6.19 -35.94
CA SER A 835 13.71 5.41 -37.16
C SER A 835 14.93 4.55 -36.96
N ASN A 836 14.79 3.25 -37.19
CA ASN A 836 15.89 2.29 -37.12
C ASN A 836 15.51 0.97 -37.83
N LYS A 837 16.24 -0.10 -37.54
CA LYS A 837 16.01 -1.47 -38.03
C LYS A 837 14.63 -2.08 -37.72
N LYS A 838 13.86 -1.51 -36.78
CA LYS A 838 12.48 -1.88 -36.44
C LYS A 838 11.43 -1.05 -37.18
N GLY A 839 11.87 -0.12 -38.04
CA GLY A 839 11.03 0.76 -38.85
C GLY A 839 10.92 2.16 -38.29
N VAL A 840 9.92 2.91 -38.76
CA VAL A 840 9.62 4.28 -38.34
C VAL A 840 8.44 4.24 -37.37
N ASN A 841 8.61 4.75 -36.15
CA ASN A 841 7.60 4.74 -35.11
C ASN A 841 7.39 6.15 -34.54
N VAL A 842 6.13 6.50 -34.27
CA VAL A 842 5.71 7.71 -33.55
C VAL A 842 5.08 7.30 -32.23
N PHE A 843 5.43 8.00 -31.17
CA PHE A 843 4.86 7.84 -29.84
C PHE A 843 4.16 9.12 -29.45
N LEU A 844 2.84 9.16 -29.65
CA LEU A 844 2.03 10.32 -29.25
C LEU A 844 1.76 10.28 -27.75
N GLN A 845 2.02 11.36 -27.06
CA GLN A 845 1.67 11.50 -25.65
C GLN A 845 0.14 11.57 -25.50
N LYS A 846 -0.41 10.88 -24.51
CA LYS A 846 -1.85 10.86 -24.25
C LYS A 846 -2.20 12.00 -23.31
N LYS A 847 -3.11 12.86 -23.75
CA LYS A 847 -3.83 13.75 -22.83
C LYS A 847 -4.46 12.96 -21.69
N ALA A 848 -4.16 13.37 -20.46
CA ALA A 848 -4.84 12.86 -19.30
C ALA A 848 -6.35 13.05 -19.50
N ALA A 849 -7.13 11.99 -19.32
CA ALA A 849 -8.58 12.06 -19.43
C ALA A 849 -9.09 13.12 -18.45
N GLY A 850 -9.54 14.27 -18.97
CA GLY A 850 -10.11 15.35 -18.17
C GLY A 850 -11.24 14.79 -17.32
N ARG A 851 -11.14 14.99 -16.00
CA ARG A 851 -12.26 14.77 -15.08
C ARG A 851 -13.26 15.91 -15.18
#